data_AF-A0A926D6X5-F1
#
_entry.id   AF-A0A926D6X5-F1
#
_cell.length_a   1.000
_cell.length_b   1.000
_cell.length_c   1.000
_cell.angle_alpha   90.00
_cell.angle_beta   90.00
_cell.angle_gamma   90.00
#
_symmetry.space_group_name_H-M   'P 1'
#
loop_
_entity.id
_entity.type
_entity.pdbx_description
1 polymer ?
#
loop_
_entity_poly.entity_id
_entity_poly.type
_entity_poly.pdbx_seq_one_letter_code
_entity_poly.pdbx_strand_id
1 'polypeptide(L)'
;MEIMQEEQRAETEASVADERSVSVAPVGIWTPVLEAGSLRGEAAQTKGVWRLAAPTGMSAPEAAAAVLSEAIASGKQVLFLPQQEETAAAVKQCLREEELNLFCVCLGSDSAQTVLEKQETLKKEIDQALPGLQKTCAEERAKQADWIRILYGKRNGGWPLWELAIRYETYRDAPGGMAFSLKEISGVSAKTVNDWNGLLLRLVSAAQAVGHPCGHVLSGIGQTQDSRQLRVYAPQSLVLYREALEQVKQRAAALCDSLQEPAPTTKEALLQLYTFSTILSEMKSLPASWMGMTDFTGFLRKLREMTVHGKRERALFSELSKDWLQDLLRQDGTMLLEDWEKSCGKWSVSRNMEQKRILKHLAPYARHPIGKETIGPAMEKLRSYQKENDAVAKLLSGCRGALSGLYQEQYTDWNAIERLCAIAESCDQKLRNTGCMALFQKSARVDWKAAQAFAGTWRTFSEMQAGVYRLFRITDQPAREGETYLEAQQRACEIWRTGLPMLSAWVQWQAVREEAIAAGLQTVVTAYEAGMAHEEIVPAYEKALFGALMEEAVSGEPAAGSLSEKPADVLAAELRKKDLACRALTRKEWRSRALCRASEIFRKASAGKQTEPTPDAESSEQANPVQGAQMPVCVLAQPGKLPDIRDVAQSRFSCVLAECDASETPKSSLSAWADTVLLL
;
A
#
# COMPACT_ATOMS: atom_id res chain seq x y z
N MET A 1 8.28 43.03 3.34
CA MET A 1 9.08 42.23 4.29
C MET A 1 8.47 42.21 5.68
N GLU A 2 7.81 43.28 6.16
CA GLU A 2 7.11 43.25 7.46
C GLU A 2 5.83 42.39 7.46
N ILE A 3 5.08 42.33 6.36
CA ILE A 3 3.86 41.49 6.27
C ILE A 3 4.18 39.99 6.32
N MET A 4 5.33 39.56 5.77
CA MET A 4 5.79 38.17 5.87
C MET A 4 6.31 37.80 7.27
N GLN A 5 6.73 38.79 8.09
CA GLN A 5 7.16 38.54 9.47
C GLN A 5 5.96 38.47 10.44
N GLU A 6 4.84 39.12 10.14
CA GLU A 6 3.59 38.99 10.90
C GLU A 6 2.86 37.67 10.61
N GLU A 7 2.85 37.18 9.35
CA GLU A 7 2.29 35.85 9.02
C GLU A 7 3.10 34.70 9.63
N GLN A 8 4.44 34.79 9.63
CA GLN A 8 5.28 33.78 10.29
C GLN A 8 5.15 33.79 11.82
N ARG A 9 4.86 34.94 12.45
CA ARG A 9 4.55 35.03 13.90
C ARG A 9 3.16 34.47 14.23
N ALA A 10 2.16 34.72 13.38
CA ALA A 10 0.82 34.14 13.55
C ALA A 10 0.82 32.61 13.37
N GLU A 11 1.63 32.07 12.44
CA GLU A 11 1.78 30.62 12.25
C GLU A 11 2.61 29.95 13.38
N THR A 12 3.59 30.65 13.96
CA THR A 12 4.31 30.12 15.14
C THR A 12 3.52 30.26 16.45
N GLU A 13 2.65 31.27 16.60
CA GLU A 13 1.74 31.36 17.76
C GLU A 13 0.54 30.41 17.65
N ALA A 14 0.06 30.08 16.44
CA ALA A 14 -0.94 29.04 16.23
C ALA A 14 -0.38 27.62 16.40
N SER A 15 0.88 27.38 16.01
CA SER A 15 1.56 26.08 16.18
C SER A 15 2.01 25.78 17.62
N VAL A 16 2.07 26.78 18.51
CA VAL A 16 2.50 26.60 19.92
C VAL A 16 1.30 26.63 20.89
N ALA A 17 0.08 26.86 20.39
CA ALA A 17 -1.14 26.81 21.19
C ALA A 17 -1.67 25.39 21.46
N ASP A 18 -1.14 24.36 20.79
CA ASP A 18 -1.66 22.97 20.85
C ASP A 18 -0.96 22.06 21.88
N GLU A 19 -0.06 22.60 22.72
CA GLU A 19 0.67 21.82 23.75
C GLU A 19 0.61 22.39 25.17
N ARG A 20 -0.30 23.32 25.47
CA ARG A 20 -0.55 23.70 26.87
C ARG A 20 -1.72 22.92 27.43
N SER A 21 -1.38 21.87 28.18
CA SER A 21 -2.17 21.38 29.30
C SER A 21 -2.55 22.56 30.22
N VAL A 22 -3.68 23.22 29.96
CA VAL A 22 -4.25 24.22 30.86
C VAL A 22 -5.03 23.46 31.92
N SER A 23 -4.31 23.02 32.95
CA SER A 23 -4.93 22.68 34.23
C SER A 23 -5.21 23.98 34.99
N VAL A 24 -6.46 24.45 35.01
CA VAL A 24 -7.06 25.11 36.19
C VAL A 24 -8.58 24.89 36.11
N ALA A 25 -9.11 24.12 37.06
CA ALA A 25 -10.52 23.74 37.20
C ALA A 25 -11.39 24.86 37.82
N PRO A 26 -12.73 24.70 37.78
CA PRO A 26 -13.48 24.92 39.01
C PRO A 26 -14.55 23.86 39.29
N VAL A 27 -14.66 23.51 40.57
CA VAL A 27 -15.69 22.68 41.22
C VAL A 27 -15.59 21.19 40.92
N GLY A 28 -14.89 20.48 41.83
CA GLY A 28 -14.92 19.03 41.91
C GLY A 28 -16.34 18.50 42.13
N ILE A 29 -16.51 17.25 41.72
CA ILE A 29 -17.75 16.45 41.64
C ILE A 29 -18.39 16.54 40.24
N TRP A 30 -17.80 15.83 39.28
CA TRP A 30 -18.50 15.37 38.09
C TRP A 30 -18.56 13.83 38.18
N THR A 31 -19.75 13.24 38.13
CA THR A 31 -19.87 11.76 38.13
C THR A 31 -19.32 11.20 36.81
N PRO A 32 -18.81 9.95 36.76
CA PRO A 32 -18.11 9.42 35.58
C PRO A 32 -18.91 9.46 34.27
N VAL A 33 -20.25 9.54 34.32
CA VAL A 33 -21.13 9.71 33.16
C VAL A 33 -20.92 11.06 32.45
N LEU A 34 -20.54 12.11 33.18
CA LEU A 34 -20.23 13.44 32.64
C LEU A 34 -18.71 13.65 32.52
N GLU A 35 -17.92 13.07 33.43
CA GLU A 35 -16.45 13.13 33.45
C GLU A 35 -15.79 12.41 32.25
N ALA A 36 -16.47 11.44 31.65
CA ALA A 36 -15.96 10.59 30.56
C ALA A 36 -16.28 11.06 29.13
N GLY A 37 -16.65 12.33 28.95
CA GLY A 37 -16.65 12.96 27.63
C GLY A 37 -18.00 13.01 26.90
N SER A 38 -19.12 12.81 27.59
CA SER A 38 -20.46 12.91 26.98
C SER A 38 -20.86 14.35 26.63
N LEU A 39 -20.32 15.34 27.35
CA LEU A 39 -20.47 16.75 27.00
C LEU A 39 -19.11 17.28 26.57
N ARG A 40 -18.75 17.06 25.29
CA ARG A 40 -17.64 17.80 24.70
C ARG A 40 -18.10 19.23 24.52
N GLY A 41 -17.65 20.11 25.41
CA GLY A 41 -17.64 21.52 25.10
C GLY A 41 -16.61 21.75 24.00
N GLU A 42 -17.02 21.96 22.76
CA GLU A 42 -16.13 22.56 21.77
C GLU A 42 -15.81 23.96 22.29
N ALA A 43 -14.59 24.12 22.78
CA ALA A 43 -14.12 25.31 23.45
C ALA A 43 -13.91 26.46 22.45
N ALA A 44 -14.99 27.03 21.93
CA ALA A 44 -15.00 28.43 21.52
C ALA A 44 -15.15 29.29 22.79
N GLN A 45 -14.15 29.21 23.69
CA GLN A 45 -14.19 29.90 24.98
C GLN A 45 -14.11 31.41 24.73
N THR A 46 -15.26 32.06 24.69
CA THR A 46 -15.37 33.52 24.69
C THR A 46 -16.18 33.95 25.91
N LYS A 47 -15.49 34.53 26.90
CA LYS A 47 -16.09 35.22 28.06
C LYS A 47 -17.07 34.39 28.92
N GLY A 48 -16.77 33.12 29.23
CA GLY A 48 -17.55 32.32 30.20
C GLY A 48 -18.81 31.64 29.64
N VAL A 49 -18.93 31.58 28.31
CA VAL A 49 -19.98 30.85 27.58
C VAL A 49 -19.40 29.54 27.04
N TRP A 50 -20.11 28.42 27.23
CA TRP A 50 -19.72 27.10 26.76
C TRP A 50 -20.81 26.52 25.87
N ARG A 51 -20.45 25.97 24.70
CA ARG A 51 -21.40 25.25 23.84
C ARG A 51 -21.30 23.76 24.10
N LEU A 52 -22.42 23.09 24.28
CA LEU A 52 -22.55 21.68 24.61
C LEU A 52 -23.19 20.96 23.43
N ALA A 53 -22.52 19.96 22.88
CA ALA A 53 -23.16 19.03 21.96
C ALA A 53 -23.80 17.87 22.75
N ALA A 54 -25.01 17.47 22.38
CA ALA A 54 -25.62 16.27 22.92
C ALA A 54 -24.76 15.04 22.54
N PRO A 55 -24.43 14.15 23.48
CA PRO A 55 -23.65 12.95 23.18
C PRO A 55 -24.39 12.04 22.20
N THR A 56 -23.63 11.33 21.36
CA THR A 56 -24.17 10.31 20.45
C THR A 56 -25.07 9.33 21.21
N GLY A 57 -26.33 9.20 20.80
CA GLY A 57 -27.32 8.33 21.43
C GLY A 57 -28.08 8.92 22.63
N MET A 58 -27.91 10.21 22.94
CA MET A 58 -28.83 10.99 23.79
C MET A 58 -29.49 12.09 22.95
N SER A 59 -30.77 12.33 23.23
CA SER A 59 -31.47 13.49 22.68
C SER A 59 -31.04 14.78 23.41
N ALA A 60 -31.15 15.92 22.74
CA ALA A 60 -30.89 17.24 23.34
C ALA A 60 -31.63 17.47 24.69
N PRO A 61 -32.94 17.17 24.83
CA PRO A 61 -33.63 17.34 26.12
C PRO A 61 -33.11 16.39 27.22
N GLU A 62 -32.69 15.16 26.89
CA GLU A 62 -32.07 14.27 27.87
C GLU A 62 -30.70 14.79 28.33
N ALA A 63 -29.92 15.37 27.41
CA ALA A 63 -28.64 16.00 27.73
C ALA A 63 -28.84 17.22 28.63
N ALA A 64 -29.84 18.06 28.33
CA ALA A 64 -30.21 19.20 29.15
C ALA A 64 -30.67 18.77 30.56
N ALA A 65 -31.54 17.76 30.65
CA ALA A 65 -31.99 17.23 31.93
C ALA A 65 -30.84 16.68 32.78
N ALA A 66 -29.89 15.95 32.19
CA ALA A 66 -28.71 15.44 32.90
C ALA A 66 -27.85 16.56 33.50
N VAL A 67 -27.61 17.65 32.74
CA VAL A 67 -26.88 18.83 33.22
C VAL A 67 -27.61 19.50 34.39
N LEU A 68 -28.94 19.66 34.28
CA LEU A 68 -29.76 20.25 35.33
C LEU A 68 -29.74 19.38 36.60
N SER A 69 -29.87 18.06 36.45
CA SER A 69 -29.88 17.11 37.57
C SER A 69 -28.59 17.11 38.36
N GLU A 70 -27.44 17.15 37.70
CA GLU A 70 -26.15 17.27 38.36
C GLU A 70 -26.00 18.62 39.08
N ALA A 71 -26.42 19.71 38.46
CA ALA A 71 -26.33 21.03 39.06
C ALA A 71 -27.21 21.14 40.31
N ILE A 72 -28.42 20.57 40.27
CA ILE A 72 -29.31 20.42 41.44
C ILE A 72 -28.61 19.57 42.52
N ALA A 73 -28.05 18.41 42.15
CA ALA A 73 -27.34 17.53 43.07
C ALA A 73 -26.11 18.20 43.73
N SER A 74 -25.48 19.13 43.02
CA SER A 74 -24.35 19.94 43.49
C SER A 74 -24.79 21.11 44.40
N GLY A 75 -26.10 21.33 44.56
CA GLY A 75 -26.66 22.42 45.36
C GLY A 75 -26.59 23.78 44.68
N LYS A 76 -26.41 23.82 43.35
CA LYS A 76 -26.35 25.05 42.55
C LYS A 76 -27.76 25.54 42.21
N GLN A 77 -27.94 26.86 42.09
CA GLN A 77 -29.15 27.44 41.52
C GLN A 77 -28.97 27.61 40.02
N VAL A 78 -29.91 27.09 39.23
CA VAL A 78 -29.80 27.04 37.76
C VAL A 78 -31.05 27.60 37.10
N LEU A 79 -30.87 28.34 36.02
CA LEU A 79 -31.94 28.81 35.14
C LEU A 79 -31.88 28.08 33.80
N PHE A 80 -32.97 27.42 33.41
CA PHE A 80 -33.13 26.84 32.08
C PHE A 80 -34.00 27.74 31.20
N LEU A 81 -33.47 28.10 30.03
CA LEU A 81 -34.11 28.94 29.02
C LEU A 81 -34.40 28.10 27.76
N PRO A 82 -35.57 27.45 27.68
CA PRO A 82 -35.97 26.74 26.47
C PRO A 82 -36.34 27.71 25.35
N GLN A 83 -36.06 27.34 24.11
CA GLN A 83 -36.51 28.05 22.91
C GLN A 83 -37.89 27.54 22.49
N GLN A 84 -38.14 26.24 22.62
CA GLN A 84 -39.38 25.57 22.20
C GLN A 84 -40.18 24.99 23.38
N GLU A 85 -41.51 24.95 23.25
CA GLU A 85 -42.40 24.33 24.25
C GLU A 85 -42.18 22.82 24.35
N GLU A 86 -41.88 22.15 23.24
CA GLU A 86 -41.62 20.71 23.21
C GLU A 86 -40.36 20.34 24.01
N THR A 87 -39.25 21.07 23.83
CA THR A 87 -38.02 20.90 24.61
C THR A 87 -38.28 21.15 26.09
N ALA A 88 -39.01 22.22 26.43
CA ALA A 88 -39.37 22.51 27.82
C ALA A 88 -40.19 21.39 28.47
N ALA A 89 -41.17 20.83 27.74
CA ALA A 89 -42.00 19.72 28.21
C ALA A 89 -41.20 18.42 28.36
N ALA A 90 -40.32 18.12 27.41
CA ALA A 90 -39.46 16.94 27.42
C ALA A 90 -38.47 16.99 28.59
N VAL A 91 -37.79 18.13 28.81
CA VAL A 91 -36.88 18.31 29.96
C VAL A 91 -37.62 18.17 31.29
N LYS A 92 -38.83 18.74 31.42
CA LYS A 92 -39.68 18.55 32.61
C LYS A 92 -40.04 17.08 32.83
N GLN A 93 -40.31 16.34 31.76
CA GLN A 93 -40.61 14.91 31.82
C GLN A 93 -39.39 14.10 32.29
N CYS A 94 -38.20 14.36 31.75
CA CYS A 94 -36.97 13.72 32.20
C CYS A 94 -36.68 14.00 33.69
N LEU A 95 -36.84 15.25 34.14
CA LEU A 95 -36.64 15.61 35.55
C LEU A 95 -37.68 14.97 36.50
N ARG A 96 -38.90 14.69 36.01
CA ARG A 96 -39.90 13.91 36.75
C ARG A 96 -39.51 12.43 36.86
N GLU A 97 -39.03 11.85 35.78
CA GLU A 97 -38.56 10.44 35.76
C GLU A 97 -37.34 10.23 36.66
N GLU A 98 -36.52 11.27 36.84
CA GLU A 98 -35.40 11.28 37.79
C GLU A 98 -35.81 11.64 39.23
N GLU A 99 -37.10 11.91 39.46
CA GLU A 99 -37.68 12.32 40.74
C GLU A 99 -37.02 13.58 41.34
N LEU A 100 -36.60 14.50 40.46
CA LEU A 100 -36.00 15.79 40.78
C LEU A 100 -36.95 16.98 40.55
N ASN A 101 -38.19 16.70 40.14
CA ASN A 101 -39.24 17.70 39.92
C ASN A 101 -39.57 18.54 41.16
N LEU A 102 -39.37 17.99 42.37
CA LEU A 102 -39.57 18.71 43.64
C LEU A 102 -38.57 19.86 43.84
N PHE A 103 -37.45 19.85 43.12
CA PHE A 103 -36.42 20.91 43.12
C PHE A 103 -36.65 21.95 42.00
N CYS A 104 -37.68 21.78 41.18
CA CYS A 104 -37.94 22.61 40.01
C CYS A 104 -39.08 23.60 40.25
N VAL A 105 -38.86 24.87 39.88
CA VAL A 105 -39.86 25.96 39.91
C VAL A 105 -40.08 26.45 38.48
N CYS A 106 -41.32 26.37 38.01
CA CYS A 106 -41.70 26.83 36.69
C CYS A 106 -42.24 28.27 36.74
N LEU A 107 -41.55 29.20 36.08
CA LEU A 107 -41.97 30.61 36.04
C LEU A 107 -43.30 30.74 35.28
N GLY A 108 -44.27 31.42 35.90
CA GLY A 108 -45.61 31.67 35.32
C GLY A 108 -46.64 30.56 35.51
N SER A 109 -46.27 29.39 36.09
CA SER A 109 -47.22 28.33 36.43
C SER A 109 -47.22 27.96 37.92
N ASP A 110 -46.10 28.08 38.61
CA ASP A 110 -45.99 27.74 40.03
C ASP A 110 -46.24 28.98 40.91
N SER A 111 -47.21 28.90 41.83
CA SER A 111 -47.47 29.94 42.83
C SER A 111 -46.60 29.74 44.09
N ALA A 112 -46.48 30.76 44.93
CA ALA A 112 -45.75 30.66 46.20
C ALA A 112 -46.25 29.51 47.11
N GLN A 113 -47.55 29.20 47.06
CA GLN A 113 -48.15 28.07 47.78
C GLN A 113 -47.67 26.72 47.24
N THR A 114 -47.61 26.54 45.91
CA THR A 114 -47.11 25.30 45.31
C THR A 114 -45.64 25.03 45.64
N VAL A 115 -44.83 26.09 45.79
CA VAL A 115 -43.42 25.97 46.21
C VAL A 115 -43.32 25.53 47.68
N LEU A 116 -44.18 26.04 48.55
CA LEU A 116 -44.26 25.61 49.96
C LEU A 116 -44.69 24.14 50.08
N GLU A 117 -45.70 23.71 49.31
CA GLU A 117 -46.15 22.31 49.26
C GLU A 117 -45.02 21.37 48.79
N LYS A 118 -44.27 21.76 47.75
CA LYS A 118 -43.07 21.04 47.27
C LYS A 118 -42.00 20.94 48.35
N GLN A 119 -41.80 21.97 49.17
CA GLN A 119 -40.84 21.92 50.29
C GLN A 119 -41.30 20.98 51.40
N GLU A 120 -42.59 20.97 51.74
CA GLU A 120 -43.14 20.07 52.77
C GLU A 120 -43.08 18.61 52.34
N THR A 121 -43.38 18.33 51.06
CA THR A 121 -43.20 16.99 50.49
C THR A 121 -41.74 16.59 50.48
N LEU A 122 -40.82 17.50 50.13
CA LEU A 122 -39.39 17.20 50.16
C LEU A 122 -38.88 16.90 51.57
N LYS A 123 -39.33 17.62 52.60
CA LYS A 123 -38.98 17.31 54.00
C LYS A 123 -39.41 15.90 54.40
N LYS A 124 -40.62 15.48 54.03
CA LYS A 124 -41.10 14.11 54.27
C LYS A 124 -40.24 13.07 53.53
N GLU A 125 -39.85 13.34 52.28
CA GLU A 125 -38.96 12.45 51.53
C GLU A 125 -37.55 12.35 52.13
N ILE A 126 -37.00 13.45 52.64
CA ILE A 126 -35.69 13.46 53.32
C ILE A 126 -35.71 12.53 54.54
N ASP A 127 -36.76 12.60 55.37
CA ASP A 127 -36.84 11.79 56.58
C ASP A 127 -37.08 10.30 56.31
N GLN A 128 -37.85 9.97 55.25
CA GLN A 128 -38.29 8.61 54.97
C GLN A 128 -37.38 7.86 53.98
N ALA A 129 -36.95 8.51 52.89
CA ALA A 129 -36.32 7.85 51.75
C ALA A 129 -34.78 8.00 51.74
N LEU A 130 -34.23 9.07 52.30
CA LEU A 130 -32.81 9.40 52.18
C LEU A 130 -31.86 8.32 52.76
N PRO A 131 -32.07 7.77 53.98
CA PRO A 131 -31.14 6.79 54.56
C PRO A 131 -31.10 5.48 53.76
N GLY A 132 -32.26 5.02 53.28
CA GLY A 132 -32.37 3.83 52.43
C GLY A 132 -31.71 4.05 51.07
N LEU A 133 -31.98 5.19 50.43
CA LEU A 133 -31.41 5.53 49.13
C LEU A 133 -29.88 5.65 49.18
N GLN A 134 -29.31 6.27 50.23
CA GLN A 134 -27.87 6.37 50.41
C GLN A 134 -27.20 5.00 50.52
N LYS A 135 -27.76 4.10 51.33
CA LYS A 135 -27.23 2.75 51.51
C LYS A 135 -27.28 1.95 50.21
N THR A 136 -28.42 1.97 49.52
CA THR A 136 -28.59 1.27 48.24
C THR A 136 -27.66 1.82 47.16
N CYS A 137 -27.49 3.14 47.06
CA CYS A 137 -26.56 3.74 46.11
C CYS A 137 -25.11 3.31 46.39
N ALA A 138 -24.67 3.30 47.66
CA ALA A 138 -23.31 2.89 48.01
C ALA A 138 -23.04 1.40 47.69
N GLU A 139 -23.99 0.51 47.99
CA GLU A 139 -23.88 -0.92 47.69
C GLU A 139 -23.85 -1.19 46.18
N GLU A 140 -24.74 -0.57 45.42
CA GLU A 140 -24.77 -0.70 43.95
C GLU A 140 -23.53 -0.08 43.30
N ARG A 141 -23.02 1.02 43.85
CA ARG A 141 -21.77 1.65 43.39
C ARG A 141 -20.57 0.75 43.60
N ALA A 142 -20.49 0.07 44.73
CA ALA A 142 -19.44 -0.92 44.99
C ALA A 142 -19.52 -2.09 44.00
N LYS A 143 -20.72 -2.60 43.69
CA LYS A 143 -20.92 -3.69 42.72
C LYS A 143 -20.57 -3.32 41.28
N GLN A 144 -20.75 -2.05 40.91
CA GLN A 144 -20.56 -1.55 39.54
C GLN A 144 -19.21 -0.83 39.34
N ALA A 145 -18.39 -0.69 40.38
CA ALA A 145 -17.17 0.12 40.36
C ALA A 145 -16.22 -0.25 39.22
N ASP A 146 -16.00 -1.54 38.99
CA ASP A 146 -15.15 -2.03 37.89
C ASP A 146 -15.72 -1.65 36.53
N TRP A 147 -17.02 -1.85 36.32
CA TRP A 147 -17.68 -1.52 35.06
C TRP A 147 -17.70 -0.02 34.79
N ILE A 148 -17.82 0.81 35.82
CA ILE A 148 -17.72 2.26 35.69
C ILE A 148 -16.31 2.65 35.22
N ARG A 149 -15.26 2.08 35.84
CA ARG A 149 -13.88 2.31 35.40
C ARG A 149 -13.66 1.84 33.95
N ILE A 150 -14.20 0.68 33.60
CA ILE A 150 -14.00 0.05 32.28
C ILE A 150 -14.76 0.81 31.19
N LEU A 151 -16.02 1.19 31.40
CA LEU A 151 -16.84 1.83 30.37
C LEU A 151 -16.38 3.26 30.09
N TYR A 152 -16.07 4.00 31.15
CA TYR A 152 -15.84 5.44 31.11
C TYR A 152 -14.34 5.82 31.21
N GLY A 153 -13.46 4.85 31.41
CA GLY A 153 -12.02 5.06 31.47
C GLY A 153 -11.44 5.57 30.13
N LYS A 154 -10.52 6.54 30.23
CA LYS A 154 -9.77 7.05 29.08
C LYS A 154 -8.80 5.98 28.57
N ARG A 155 -8.87 5.67 27.28
CA ARG A 155 -8.01 4.70 26.60
C ARG A 155 -7.07 5.38 25.60
N ASN A 156 -6.04 4.67 25.16
CA ASN A 156 -5.01 5.15 24.24
C ASN A 156 -5.57 5.68 22.90
N GLY A 157 -6.77 5.22 22.49
CA GLY A 157 -7.47 5.72 21.29
C GLY A 157 -8.36 6.95 21.50
N GLY A 158 -8.50 7.45 22.73
CA GLY A 158 -9.29 8.66 23.02
C GLY A 158 -10.80 8.47 23.11
N TRP A 159 -11.33 7.26 22.84
CA TRP A 159 -12.75 6.94 23.02
C TRP A 159 -13.01 6.05 24.24
N PRO A 160 -14.04 6.37 25.04
CA PRO A 160 -14.53 5.48 26.06
C PRO A 160 -15.31 4.30 25.44
N LEU A 161 -15.33 3.16 26.13
CA LEU A 161 -15.92 1.92 25.60
C LEU A 161 -17.43 2.02 25.38
N TRP A 162 -18.13 2.82 26.18
CA TRP A 162 -19.55 3.07 25.96
C TRP A 162 -19.81 3.73 24.60
N GLU A 163 -18.98 4.70 24.19
CA GLU A 163 -19.14 5.43 22.93
C GLU A 163 -18.90 4.51 21.72
N LEU A 164 -17.90 3.64 21.80
CA LEU A 164 -17.62 2.63 20.78
C LEU A 164 -18.82 1.69 20.58
N ALA A 165 -19.48 1.27 21.66
CA ALA A 165 -20.67 0.43 21.57
C ALA A 165 -21.84 1.15 20.86
N ILE A 166 -22.04 2.45 21.11
CA ILE A 166 -23.06 3.24 20.42
C ILE A 166 -22.78 3.34 18.92
N ARG A 167 -21.55 3.70 18.58
CA ARG A 167 -21.14 3.88 17.19
C ARG A 167 -21.22 2.57 16.42
N TYR A 168 -20.78 1.47 17.01
CA TYR A 168 -20.93 0.13 16.42
C TYR A 168 -22.40 -0.21 16.14
N GLU A 169 -23.30 0.02 17.09
CA GLU A 169 -24.74 -0.25 16.89
C GLU A 169 -25.36 0.58 15.77
N THR A 170 -24.88 1.81 15.57
CA THR A 170 -25.33 2.69 14.49
C THR A 170 -25.09 2.06 13.11
N TYR A 171 -24.04 1.24 12.98
CA TYR A 171 -23.68 0.53 11.76
C TYR A 171 -23.94 -0.98 11.84
N ARG A 172 -24.77 -1.45 12.78
CA ARG A 172 -25.03 -2.88 12.98
C ARG A 172 -25.47 -3.59 11.70
N ASP A 173 -26.33 -2.95 10.91
CA ASP A 173 -26.89 -3.52 9.69
C ASP A 173 -25.97 -3.36 8.46
N ALA A 174 -24.80 -2.73 8.62
CA ALA A 174 -23.83 -2.60 7.55
C ALA A 174 -23.27 -3.97 7.14
N PRO A 175 -22.93 -4.15 5.84
CA PRO A 175 -22.46 -5.42 5.34
C PRO A 175 -21.19 -5.88 6.06
N GLY A 176 -21.10 -7.19 6.29
CA GLY A 176 -19.87 -7.81 6.77
C GLY A 176 -18.82 -7.89 5.67
N GLY A 177 -17.65 -8.44 6.00
CA GLY A 177 -16.58 -8.71 5.03
C GLY A 177 -15.29 -7.92 5.27
N MET A 178 -15.30 -6.99 6.23
CA MET A 178 -14.09 -6.37 6.77
C MET A 178 -13.85 -6.82 8.21
N ALA A 179 -12.59 -7.12 8.51
CA ALA A 179 -12.13 -7.42 9.86
C ALA A 179 -10.73 -6.82 10.04
N PHE A 180 -10.55 -6.11 11.15
CA PHE A 180 -9.24 -5.67 11.59
C PHE A 180 -8.72 -6.63 12.65
N SER A 181 -7.45 -6.96 12.57
CA SER A 181 -6.78 -7.73 13.61
C SER A 181 -6.44 -6.85 14.82
N LEU A 182 -6.36 -7.47 16.00
CA LEU A 182 -5.95 -6.77 17.22
C LEU A 182 -4.57 -6.10 17.10
N LYS A 183 -3.67 -6.63 16.26
CA LYS A 183 -2.35 -6.04 16.01
C LYS A 183 -2.41 -4.77 15.16
N GLU A 184 -3.37 -4.69 14.23
CA GLU A 184 -3.55 -3.51 13.38
C GLU A 184 -4.18 -2.36 14.16
N ILE A 185 -4.99 -2.69 15.16
CA ILE A 185 -5.69 -1.70 16.00
C ILE A 185 -4.91 -1.31 17.25
N SER A 186 -3.99 -2.15 17.74
CA SER A 186 -3.18 -1.80 18.90
C SER A 186 -2.39 -0.51 18.65
N GLY A 187 -2.74 0.56 19.36
CA GLY A 187 -2.09 1.87 19.24
C GLY A 187 -2.75 2.85 18.25
N VAL A 188 -3.92 2.52 17.69
CA VAL A 188 -4.71 3.47 16.88
C VAL A 188 -5.15 4.65 17.75
N SER A 189 -4.78 5.86 17.33
CA SER A 189 -5.14 7.12 17.99
C SER A 189 -6.32 7.81 17.29
N ALA A 190 -6.95 8.78 17.95
CA ALA A 190 -7.97 9.62 17.33
C ALA A 190 -7.47 10.33 16.06
N LYS A 191 -6.19 10.73 16.03
CA LYS A 191 -5.54 11.31 14.85
C LYS A 191 -5.45 10.28 13.70
N THR A 192 -5.04 9.06 14.01
CA THR A 192 -4.94 7.96 13.03
C THR A 192 -6.27 7.67 12.36
N VAL A 193 -7.36 7.61 13.12
CA VAL A 193 -8.71 7.40 12.56
C VAL A 193 -9.14 8.59 11.70
N ASN A 194 -8.81 9.82 12.09
CA ASN A 194 -9.10 11.00 11.27
C ASN A 194 -8.34 10.96 9.93
N ASP A 195 -7.07 10.57 9.96
CA ASP A 195 -6.25 10.39 8.76
C ASP A 195 -6.82 9.27 7.87
N TRP A 196 -7.25 8.15 8.48
CA TRP A 196 -7.93 7.06 7.78
C TRP A 196 -9.24 7.51 7.14
N ASN A 197 -10.06 8.31 7.81
CA ASN A 197 -11.30 8.84 7.26
C ASN A 197 -11.05 9.75 6.06
N GLY A 198 -10.01 10.59 6.12
CA GLY A 198 -9.57 11.39 4.97
C GLY A 198 -9.12 10.53 3.79
N LEU A 199 -8.36 9.45 4.05
CA LEU A 199 -7.94 8.49 3.03
C LEU A 199 -9.12 7.71 2.44
N LEU A 200 -10.08 7.30 3.27
CA LEU A 200 -11.28 6.57 2.86
C LEU A 200 -12.11 7.37 1.86
N LEU A 201 -12.32 8.67 2.13
CA LEU A 201 -13.04 9.57 1.22
C LEU A 201 -12.32 9.72 -0.12
N ARG A 202 -10.99 9.87 -0.09
CA ARG A 202 -10.16 9.91 -1.31
C ARG A 202 -10.23 8.59 -2.08
N LEU A 203 -10.23 7.46 -1.37
CA LEU A 203 -10.30 6.11 -1.94
C LEU A 203 -11.64 5.89 -2.66
N VAL A 204 -12.77 6.23 -2.02
CA VAL A 204 -14.11 6.15 -2.61
C VAL A 204 -14.23 7.06 -3.83
N SER A 205 -13.76 8.31 -3.73
CA SER A 205 -13.77 9.25 -4.86
C SER A 205 -12.94 8.76 -6.05
N ALA A 206 -11.74 8.22 -5.80
CA ALA A 206 -10.89 7.67 -6.85
C ALA A 206 -11.50 6.42 -7.50
N ALA A 207 -12.18 5.57 -6.71
CA ALA A 207 -12.89 4.40 -7.23
C ALA A 207 -14.10 4.79 -8.09
N GLN A 208 -14.88 5.77 -7.68
CA GLN A 208 -16.01 6.29 -8.46
C GLN A 208 -15.56 6.88 -9.79
N ALA A 209 -14.40 7.56 -9.82
CA ALA A 209 -13.83 8.13 -11.04
C ALA A 209 -13.46 7.06 -12.10
N VAL A 210 -13.16 5.83 -11.67
CA VAL A 210 -12.91 4.67 -12.56
C VAL A 210 -14.15 3.80 -12.76
N GLY A 211 -15.31 4.22 -12.26
CA GLY A 211 -16.51 3.39 -12.17
C GLY A 211 -16.41 2.43 -11.00
N HIS A 212 -15.68 1.32 -11.15
CA HIS A 212 -15.43 0.39 -10.06
C HIS A 212 -14.09 -0.35 -10.25
N PRO A 213 -13.25 -0.53 -9.20
CA PRO A 213 -11.95 -1.18 -9.34
C PRO A 213 -12.01 -2.70 -9.53
N CYS A 214 -12.98 -3.39 -8.90
CA CYS A 214 -13.22 -4.82 -9.12
C CYS A 214 -13.48 -5.11 -10.60
N GLY A 215 -12.70 -6.03 -11.19
CA GLY A 215 -12.83 -6.43 -12.59
C GLY A 215 -12.46 -5.34 -13.60
N HIS A 216 -11.82 -4.25 -13.18
CA HIS A 216 -11.52 -3.12 -14.07
C HIS A 216 -10.59 -3.55 -15.22
N VAL A 217 -10.82 -2.98 -16.41
CA VAL A 217 -10.08 -3.30 -17.64
C VAL A 217 -8.57 -3.08 -17.51
N LEU A 218 -8.15 -2.11 -16.70
CA LEU A 218 -6.73 -1.79 -16.45
C LEU A 218 -6.14 -2.47 -15.21
N SER A 219 -6.81 -3.48 -14.61
CA SER A 219 -6.37 -4.19 -13.40
C SER A 219 -4.93 -4.71 -13.43
N GLY A 220 -4.36 -4.99 -14.61
CA GLY A 220 -2.96 -5.40 -14.77
C GLY A 220 -1.91 -4.27 -14.77
N ILE A 221 -2.32 -3.00 -14.68
CA ILE A 221 -1.44 -1.82 -14.67
C ILE A 221 -1.18 -1.37 -13.23
N GLY A 222 0.08 -1.39 -12.79
CA GLY A 222 0.51 -1.01 -11.44
C GLY A 222 1.09 0.40 -11.32
N GLN A 223 0.86 1.27 -12.31
CA GLN A 223 1.38 2.63 -12.32
C GLN A 223 0.63 3.52 -11.32
N THR A 224 1.37 4.30 -10.51
CA THR A 224 0.83 5.16 -9.45
C THR A 224 1.12 6.65 -9.65
N GLN A 225 1.87 7.02 -10.70
CA GLN A 225 2.20 8.40 -11.01
C GLN A 225 1.66 8.83 -12.38
N ASP A 226 0.77 9.82 -12.40
CA ASP A 226 0.22 10.41 -13.64
C ASP A 226 1.22 11.40 -14.28
N SER A 227 2.32 10.85 -14.77
CA SER A 227 3.38 11.64 -15.40
C SER A 227 2.96 12.16 -16.78
N ARG A 228 3.51 13.32 -17.18
CA ARG A 228 3.37 13.81 -18.57
C ARG A 228 3.93 12.79 -19.57
N GLN A 229 4.99 12.08 -19.20
CA GLN A 229 5.58 11.03 -20.02
C GLN A 229 4.58 9.90 -20.28
N LEU A 230 3.85 9.43 -19.26
CA LEU A 230 2.81 8.41 -19.42
C LEU A 230 1.75 8.85 -20.43
N ARG A 231 1.21 10.05 -20.28
CA ARG A 231 0.14 10.58 -21.15
C ARG A 231 0.58 10.76 -22.61
N VAL A 232 1.81 11.21 -22.83
CA VAL A 232 2.34 11.47 -24.18
C VAL A 232 2.79 10.18 -24.87
N TYR A 233 3.51 9.31 -24.17
CA TYR A 233 4.13 8.13 -24.80
C TYR A 233 3.23 6.90 -24.83
N ALA A 234 2.27 6.74 -23.91
CA ALA A 234 1.44 5.55 -23.85
C ALA A 234 0.69 5.23 -25.16
N PRO A 235 0.02 6.19 -25.84
CA PRO A 235 -0.69 5.89 -27.09
C PRO A 235 0.26 5.41 -28.19
N GLN A 236 1.40 6.08 -28.37
CA GLN A 236 2.38 5.72 -29.40
C GLN A 236 3.07 4.39 -29.11
N SER A 237 3.47 4.15 -27.85
CA SER A 237 4.09 2.90 -27.44
C SER A 237 3.16 1.70 -27.65
N LEU A 238 1.86 1.83 -27.37
CA LEU A 238 0.88 0.76 -27.63
C LEU A 238 0.69 0.49 -29.13
N VAL A 239 0.72 1.53 -29.98
CA VAL A 239 0.67 1.36 -31.44
C VAL A 239 1.88 0.58 -31.94
N LEU A 240 3.09 1.01 -31.57
CA LEU A 240 4.34 0.34 -31.95
C LEU A 240 4.40 -1.10 -31.41
N TYR A 241 3.90 -1.32 -30.19
CA TYR A 241 3.86 -2.64 -29.59
C TYR A 241 2.91 -3.59 -30.33
N ARG A 242 1.71 -3.11 -30.70
CA ARG A 242 0.76 -3.87 -31.52
C ARG A 242 1.32 -4.22 -32.90
N GLU A 243 1.98 -3.28 -33.55
CA GLU A 243 2.64 -3.52 -34.85
C GLU A 243 3.73 -4.58 -34.73
N ALA A 244 4.55 -4.50 -33.68
CA ALA A 244 5.60 -5.49 -33.42
C ALA A 244 5.02 -6.89 -33.11
N LEU A 245 3.89 -6.97 -32.38
CA LEU A 245 3.16 -8.20 -32.12
C LEU A 245 2.69 -8.87 -33.41
N GLU A 246 2.07 -8.12 -34.32
CA GLU A 246 1.57 -8.65 -35.59
C GLU A 246 2.72 -9.11 -36.49
N GLN A 247 3.82 -8.35 -36.53
CA GLN A 247 5.02 -8.75 -37.27
C GLN A 247 5.63 -10.04 -36.72
N VAL A 248 5.75 -10.19 -35.40
CA VAL A 248 6.27 -11.43 -34.78
C VAL A 248 5.36 -12.61 -35.09
N LYS A 249 4.04 -12.45 -35.00
CA LYS A 249 3.06 -13.49 -35.33
C LYS A 249 3.22 -13.97 -36.79
N GLN A 250 3.27 -13.02 -37.72
CA GLN A 250 3.43 -13.32 -39.15
C GLN A 250 4.77 -13.99 -39.46
N ARG A 251 5.88 -13.48 -38.90
CA ARG A 251 7.23 -14.03 -39.16
C ARG A 251 7.47 -15.37 -38.48
N ALA A 252 6.89 -15.60 -37.30
CA ALA A 252 6.91 -16.90 -36.62
C ALA A 252 6.21 -17.95 -37.48
N ALA A 253 5.00 -17.66 -37.96
CA ALA A 253 4.24 -18.57 -38.82
C ALA A 253 5.02 -18.91 -40.11
N ALA A 254 5.54 -17.90 -40.82
CA ALA A 254 6.32 -18.13 -42.04
C ALA A 254 7.58 -18.99 -41.82
N LEU A 255 8.25 -18.81 -40.67
CA LEU A 255 9.42 -19.63 -40.31
C LEU A 255 8.99 -21.07 -39.96
N CYS A 256 7.93 -21.25 -39.17
CA CYS A 256 7.38 -22.56 -38.85
C CYS A 256 6.90 -23.32 -40.09
N ASP A 257 6.26 -22.65 -41.04
CA ASP A 257 5.87 -23.23 -42.33
C ASP A 257 7.09 -23.74 -43.10
N SER A 258 8.19 -22.98 -43.11
CA SER A 258 9.46 -23.41 -43.73
C SER A 258 10.09 -24.62 -43.03
N LEU A 259 9.83 -24.78 -41.73
CA LEU A 259 10.30 -25.87 -40.88
C LEU A 259 9.36 -27.09 -40.87
N GLN A 260 8.15 -26.94 -41.43
CA GLN A 260 7.05 -27.92 -41.33
C GLN A 260 6.69 -28.23 -39.87
N GLU A 261 6.73 -27.23 -39.01
CA GLU A 261 6.37 -27.29 -37.60
C GLU A 261 5.07 -26.51 -37.35
N PRO A 262 4.26 -26.88 -36.35
CA PRO A 262 3.12 -26.07 -35.96
C PRO A 262 3.57 -24.70 -35.42
N ALA A 263 2.69 -23.71 -35.54
CA ALA A 263 2.94 -22.39 -34.98
C ALA A 263 3.12 -22.48 -33.44
N PRO A 264 4.09 -21.75 -32.86
CA PRO A 264 4.40 -21.83 -31.44
C PRO A 264 3.28 -21.17 -30.62
N THR A 265 2.77 -21.90 -29.63
CA THR A 265 1.67 -21.44 -28.78
C THR A 265 2.13 -20.83 -27.46
N THR A 266 3.32 -21.22 -26.96
CA THR A 266 3.88 -20.76 -25.69
C THR A 266 5.03 -19.78 -25.88
N LYS A 267 5.35 -19.00 -24.83
CA LYS A 267 6.49 -18.08 -24.81
C LYS A 267 7.81 -18.84 -24.95
N GLU A 268 7.91 -20.00 -24.31
CA GLU A 268 9.10 -20.85 -24.33
C GLU A 268 9.37 -21.38 -25.75
N ALA A 269 8.33 -21.81 -26.47
CA ALA A 269 8.44 -22.26 -27.86
C ALA A 269 8.90 -21.13 -28.79
N LEU A 270 8.38 -19.92 -28.60
CA LEU A 270 8.82 -18.73 -29.34
C LEU A 270 10.28 -18.36 -29.03
N LEU A 271 10.71 -18.49 -27.77
CA LEU A 271 12.11 -18.27 -27.37
C LEU A 271 13.05 -19.32 -27.95
N GLN A 272 12.61 -20.58 -28.03
CA GLN A 272 13.36 -21.64 -28.73
C GLN A 272 13.48 -21.32 -30.21
N LEU A 273 12.39 -20.92 -30.87
CA LEU A 273 12.40 -20.51 -32.27
C LEU A 273 13.33 -19.31 -32.52
N TYR A 274 13.35 -18.34 -31.60
CA TYR A 274 14.23 -17.17 -31.66
C TYR A 274 15.69 -17.60 -31.53
N THR A 275 15.99 -18.42 -30.52
CA THR A 275 17.33 -18.95 -30.27
C THR A 275 17.84 -19.70 -31.50
N PHE A 276 17.03 -20.59 -32.06
CA PHE A 276 17.33 -21.29 -33.30
C PHE A 276 17.61 -20.31 -34.46
N SER A 277 16.78 -19.29 -34.63
CA SER A 277 16.96 -18.28 -35.69
C SER A 277 18.23 -17.46 -35.56
N THR A 278 18.67 -17.17 -34.33
CA THR A 278 19.95 -16.49 -34.08
C THR A 278 21.14 -17.38 -34.44
N ILE A 279 21.08 -18.67 -34.10
CA ILE A 279 22.13 -19.63 -34.46
C ILE A 279 22.21 -19.78 -35.99
N LEU A 280 21.07 -19.87 -36.68
CA LEU A 280 21.04 -19.91 -38.14
C LEU A 280 21.68 -18.66 -38.77
N SER A 281 21.49 -17.48 -38.17
CA SER A 281 22.08 -16.25 -38.68
C SER A 281 23.62 -16.29 -38.64
N GLU A 282 24.22 -16.92 -37.63
CA GLU A 282 25.68 -17.12 -37.52
C GLU A 282 26.19 -18.13 -38.56
N MET A 283 25.41 -19.19 -38.81
CA MET A 283 25.72 -20.25 -39.78
C MET A 283 25.67 -19.80 -41.24
N LYS A 284 25.06 -18.65 -41.57
CA LYS A 284 25.01 -18.10 -42.94
C LYS A 284 26.40 -17.97 -43.59
N SER A 285 27.43 -17.78 -42.77
CA SER A 285 28.83 -17.66 -43.23
C SER A 285 29.47 -19.01 -43.59
N LEU A 286 28.86 -20.12 -43.20
CA LEU A 286 29.39 -21.47 -43.42
C LEU A 286 29.05 -21.97 -44.84
N PRO A 287 29.92 -22.79 -45.45
CA PRO A 287 29.60 -23.45 -46.71
C PRO A 287 28.36 -24.34 -46.59
N ALA A 288 27.46 -24.27 -47.57
CA ALA A 288 26.24 -25.09 -47.59
C ALA A 288 26.54 -26.60 -47.55
N SER A 289 27.69 -27.03 -48.08
CA SER A 289 28.15 -28.43 -48.06
C SER A 289 28.43 -28.97 -46.66
N TRP A 290 28.58 -28.11 -45.66
CA TRP A 290 28.80 -28.49 -44.26
C TRP A 290 27.48 -28.84 -43.55
N MET A 291 26.35 -28.45 -44.15
CA MET A 291 25.01 -28.68 -43.62
C MET A 291 24.55 -30.11 -43.90
N GLY A 292 23.96 -30.78 -42.92
CA GLY A 292 23.41 -32.14 -43.08
C GLY A 292 24.45 -33.26 -43.13
N MET A 293 25.72 -33.00 -42.79
CA MET A 293 26.74 -34.04 -42.66
C MET A 293 26.43 -35.01 -41.50
N THR A 294 26.55 -36.31 -41.75
CA THR A 294 26.28 -37.37 -40.76
C THR A 294 27.31 -37.41 -39.62
N ASP A 295 28.59 -37.16 -39.92
CA ASP A 295 29.68 -37.07 -38.94
C ASP A 295 30.29 -35.65 -38.91
N PHE A 296 29.48 -34.67 -38.50
CA PHE A 296 29.89 -33.26 -38.45
C PHE A 296 31.06 -33.01 -37.49
N THR A 297 31.01 -33.61 -36.29
CA THR A 297 32.07 -33.48 -35.29
C THR A 297 33.38 -34.12 -35.76
N GLY A 298 33.33 -35.29 -36.38
CA GLY A 298 34.51 -35.92 -36.96
C GLY A 298 35.09 -35.15 -38.14
N PHE A 299 34.23 -34.55 -38.97
CA PHE A 299 34.63 -33.66 -40.06
C PHE A 299 35.37 -32.41 -39.55
N LEU A 300 34.81 -31.68 -38.58
CA LEU A 300 35.44 -30.47 -38.04
C LEU A 300 36.79 -30.76 -37.36
N ARG A 301 36.90 -31.91 -36.68
CA ARG A 301 38.18 -32.39 -36.12
C ARG A 301 39.24 -32.61 -37.20
N LYS A 302 38.90 -33.30 -38.29
CA LYS A 302 39.82 -33.51 -39.44
C LYS A 302 40.22 -32.19 -40.10
N LEU A 303 39.26 -31.27 -40.26
CA LEU A 303 39.55 -29.93 -40.79
C LEU A 303 40.51 -29.15 -39.89
N ARG A 304 40.33 -29.19 -38.57
CA ARG A 304 41.26 -28.56 -37.62
C ARG A 304 42.66 -29.12 -37.74
N GLU A 305 42.79 -30.44 -37.73
CA GLU A 305 44.08 -31.11 -37.91
C GLU A 305 44.75 -30.68 -39.23
N MET A 306 43.97 -30.62 -40.31
CA MET A 306 44.44 -30.15 -41.60
C MET A 306 44.87 -28.68 -41.59
N THR A 307 44.14 -27.79 -40.88
CA THR A 307 44.53 -26.38 -40.74
C THR A 307 45.84 -26.21 -39.95
N VAL A 308 46.10 -27.06 -38.95
CA VAL A 308 47.37 -27.05 -38.20
C VAL A 308 48.52 -27.44 -39.11
N HIS A 309 48.38 -28.53 -39.85
CA HIS A 309 49.40 -28.97 -40.82
C HIS A 309 49.60 -27.94 -41.94
N GLY A 310 48.53 -27.38 -42.48
CA GLY A 310 48.58 -26.35 -43.51
C GLY A 310 49.27 -25.06 -43.07
N LYS A 311 49.05 -24.60 -41.83
CA LYS A 311 49.77 -23.45 -41.27
C LYS A 311 51.27 -23.72 -41.11
N ARG A 312 51.64 -24.92 -40.68
CA ARG A 312 53.05 -25.34 -40.53
C ARG A 312 53.74 -25.48 -41.88
N GLU A 313 53.08 -26.13 -42.84
CA GLU A 313 53.50 -26.20 -44.24
C GLU A 313 53.76 -24.79 -44.78
N ARG A 314 52.82 -23.86 -44.60
CA ARG A 314 52.98 -22.47 -45.06
C ARG A 314 54.12 -21.72 -44.39
N ALA A 315 54.33 -21.92 -43.09
CA ALA A 315 55.44 -21.32 -42.36
C ALA A 315 56.79 -21.83 -42.89
N LEU A 316 56.92 -23.15 -43.07
CA LEU A 316 58.12 -23.78 -43.62
C LEU A 316 58.36 -23.37 -45.08
N PHE A 317 57.31 -23.28 -45.89
CA PHE A 317 57.39 -22.74 -47.26
C PHE A 317 57.91 -21.31 -47.25
N SER A 318 57.37 -20.44 -46.38
CA SER A 318 57.80 -19.05 -46.27
C SER A 318 59.24 -18.90 -45.80
N GLU A 319 59.72 -19.80 -44.94
CA GLU A 319 61.11 -19.80 -44.49
C GLU A 319 62.06 -20.30 -45.59
N LEU A 320 61.74 -21.42 -46.24
CA LEU A 320 62.53 -21.98 -47.33
C LEU A 320 62.59 -21.04 -48.53
N SER A 321 61.50 -20.36 -48.86
CA SER A 321 61.41 -19.45 -50.02
C SER A 321 62.28 -18.20 -49.90
N LYS A 322 62.82 -17.88 -48.72
CA LYS A 322 63.76 -16.75 -48.53
C LYS A 322 65.08 -17.00 -49.25
N ASP A 323 65.61 -18.20 -49.07
CA ASP A 323 66.97 -18.56 -49.51
C ASP A 323 66.97 -19.52 -50.71
N TRP A 324 65.83 -20.14 -51.01
CA TRP A 324 65.69 -21.20 -52.01
C TRP A 324 64.59 -20.90 -53.05
N LEU A 325 64.75 -21.49 -54.23
CA LEU A 325 63.77 -21.53 -55.31
C LEU A 325 62.76 -22.65 -55.08
N GLN A 326 61.57 -22.49 -55.65
CA GLN A 326 60.46 -23.43 -55.46
C GLN A 326 60.76 -24.85 -55.97
N ASP A 327 61.63 -24.98 -56.97
CA ASP A 327 62.05 -26.29 -57.51
C ASP A 327 62.80 -27.16 -56.49
N LEU A 328 63.36 -26.57 -55.42
CA LEU A 328 63.92 -27.33 -54.30
C LEU A 328 62.87 -28.24 -53.66
N LEU A 329 61.62 -27.78 -53.58
CA LEU A 329 60.53 -28.50 -52.88
C LEU A 329 60.20 -29.85 -53.53
N ARG A 330 60.62 -30.06 -54.80
CA ARG A 330 60.43 -31.29 -55.56
C ARG A 330 61.53 -32.33 -55.34
N GLN A 331 62.65 -31.96 -54.70
CA GLN A 331 63.74 -32.89 -54.38
C GLN A 331 63.39 -33.73 -53.15
N ASP A 332 63.98 -34.92 -53.01
CA ASP A 332 63.74 -35.76 -51.83
C ASP A 332 64.51 -35.23 -50.61
N GLY A 333 63.82 -34.52 -49.72
CA GLY A 333 64.43 -33.92 -48.54
C GLY A 333 64.91 -34.94 -47.51
N THR A 334 64.32 -36.14 -47.48
CA THR A 334 64.72 -37.23 -46.56
C THR A 334 66.04 -37.82 -47.01
N MET A 335 66.12 -38.20 -48.29
CA MET A 335 67.36 -38.72 -48.88
C MET A 335 68.50 -37.69 -48.82
N LEU A 336 68.22 -36.42 -49.12
CA LEU A 336 69.24 -35.36 -49.08
C LEU A 336 69.76 -35.08 -47.66
N LEU A 337 68.89 -35.13 -46.65
CA LEU A 337 69.31 -34.98 -45.26
C LEU A 337 70.13 -36.18 -44.79
N GLU A 338 69.70 -37.41 -45.11
CA GLU A 338 70.45 -38.62 -44.76
C GLU A 338 71.84 -38.64 -45.42
N ASP A 339 71.94 -38.29 -46.70
CA ASP A 339 73.22 -38.19 -47.41
C ASP A 339 74.12 -37.12 -46.77
N TRP A 340 73.54 -36.00 -46.32
CA TRP A 340 74.27 -34.94 -45.62
C TRP A 340 74.79 -35.41 -44.25
N GLU A 341 73.95 -36.06 -43.44
CA GLU A 341 74.33 -36.61 -42.13
C GLU A 341 75.40 -37.70 -42.26
N LYS A 342 75.20 -38.65 -43.20
CA LYS A 342 76.19 -39.69 -43.53
C LYS A 342 77.53 -39.09 -43.97
N SER A 343 77.52 -37.98 -44.70
CA SER A 343 78.75 -37.27 -45.08
C SER A 343 79.47 -36.63 -43.89
N CYS A 344 78.74 -36.17 -42.87
CA CYS A 344 79.29 -35.53 -41.69
C CYS A 344 80.08 -36.50 -40.79
N GLY A 345 79.69 -37.78 -40.76
CA GLY A 345 80.35 -38.85 -39.99
C GLY A 345 81.58 -39.48 -40.66
N LYS A 346 81.93 -39.08 -41.90
CA LYS A 346 83.09 -39.61 -42.64
C LYS A 346 84.38 -38.83 -42.34
N TRP A 347 85.53 -39.49 -42.57
CA TRP A 347 86.85 -38.88 -42.44
C TRP A 347 87.03 -37.67 -43.39
N SER A 348 87.85 -36.69 -42.99
CA SER A 348 87.82 -35.31 -43.49
C SER A 348 87.90 -35.12 -45.02
N VAL A 349 88.62 -35.98 -45.74
CA VAL A 349 88.76 -35.87 -47.21
C VAL A 349 87.50 -36.36 -47.92
N SER A 350 86.98 -37.53 -47.53
CA SER A 350 85.73 -38.10 -48.07
C SER A 350 84.53 -37.22 -47.73
N ARG A 351 84.47 -36.70 -46.49
CA ARG A 351 83.48 -35.71 -46.06
C ARG A 351 83.47 -34.47 -46.93
N ASN A 352 84.63 -33.87 -47.19
CA ASN A 352 84.71 -32.65 -48.02
C ASN A 352 84.30 -32.89 -49.48
N MET A 353 84.59 -34.06 -50.05
CA MET A 353 84.21 -34.41 -51.42
C MET A 353 82.69 -34.59 -51.55
N GLU A 354 82.07 -35.34 -50.63
CA GLU A 354 80.63 -35.61 -50.66
C GLU A 354 79.79 -34.38 -50.32
N GLN A 355 80.21 -33.57 -49.35
CA GLN A 355 79.55 -32.29 -49.06
C GLN A 355 79.64 -31.32 -50.25
N LYS A 356 80.76 -31.30 -50.98
CA LYS A 356 80.89 -30.51 -52.23
C LYS A 356 79.98 -31.06 -53.34
N ARG A 357 79.76 -32.37 -53.41
CA ARG A 357 78.82 -32.99 -54.35
C ARG A 357 77.38 -32.55 -54.05
N ILE A 358 76.97 -32.60 -52.78
CA ILE A 358 75.64 -32.15 -52.33
C ILE A 358 75.48 -30.64 -52.56
N LEU A 359 76.50 -29.83 -52.24
CA LEU A 359 76.52 -28.39 -52.54
C LEU A 359 76.31 -28.11 -54.04
N LYS A 360 77.03 -28.81 -54.92
CA LYS A 360 76.88 -28.64 -56.38
C LYS A 360 75.49 -29.04 -56.87
N HIS A 361 74.90 -30.07 -56.27
CA HIS A 361 73.55 -30.52 -56.61
C HIS A 361 72.48 -29.52 -56.15
N LEU A 362 72.67 -28.87 -55.00
CA LEU A 362 71.73 -27.90 -54.43
C LEU A 362 71.91 -26.46 -54.93
N ALA A 363 73.10 -26.10 -55.44
CA ALA A 363 73.43 -24.77 -55.92
C ALA A 363 72.43 -24.19 -56.96
N PRO A 364 71.87 -24.95 -57.92
CA PRO A 364 70.88 -24.43 -58.87
C PRO A 364 69.56 -24.00 -58.22
N TYR A 365 69.26 -24.49 -57.02
CA TYR A 365 68.02 -24.20 -56.32
C TYR A 365 68.17 -23.09 -55.27
N ALA A 366 69.37 -22.56 -55.05
CA ALA A 366 69.62 -21.49 -54.09
C ALA A 366 69.49 -20.11 -54.75
N ARG A 367 68.91 -19.13 -54.04
CA ARG A 367 68.82 -17.73 -54.50
C ARG A 367 70.13 -16.97 -54.34
N HIS A 368 70.98 -17.44 -53.42
CA HIS A 368 72.25 -16.83 -53.04
C HIS A 368 73.30 -17.94 -52.84
N PRO A 369 74.61 -17.62 -52.84
CA PRO A 369 75.64 -18.61 -52.52
C PRO A 369 75.40 -19.25 -51.15
N ILE A 370 75.32 -20.59 -51.12
CA ILE A 370 75.04 -21.37 -49.91
C ILE A 370 76.33 -21.92 -49.28
N GLY A 371 76.41 -21.83 -47.95
CA GLY A 371 77.47 -22.43 -47.15
C GLY A 371 77.15 -23.86 -46.73
N LYS A 372 78.09 -24.51 -46.04
CA LYS A 372 77.89 -25.89 -45.56
C LYS A 372 76.96 -25.93 -44.34
N GLU A 373 77.02 -24.89 -43.53
CA GLU A 373 76.25 -24.67 -42.32
C GLU A 373 74.74 -24.49 -42.58
N THR A 374 74.35 -24.08 -43.79
CA THR A 374 72.95 -23.86 -44.15
C THR A 374 72.26 -25.11 -44.71
N ILE A 375 73.02 -26.13 -45.17
CA ILE A 375 72.45 -27.31 -45.83
C ILE A 375 71.64 -28.18 -44.86
N GLY A 376 72.24 -28.60 -43.74
CA GLY A 376 71.57 -29.46 -42.77
C GLY A 376 70.22 -28.89 -42.30
N PRO A 377 70.19 -27.65 -41.78
CA PRO A 377 68.94 -27.00 -41.37
C PRO A 377 67.93 -26.83 -42.50
N ALA A 378 68.38 -26.52 -43.72
CA ALA A 378 67.49 -26.37 -44.87
C ALA A 378 66.86 -27.71 -45.30
N MET A 379 67.63 -28.80 -45.32
CA MET A 379 67.11 -30.13 -45.66
C MET A 379 66.17 -30.66 -44.57
N GLU A 380 66.45 -30.38 -43.29
CA GLU A 380 65.53 -30.68 -42.20
C GLU A 380 64.20 -29.94 -42.33
N LYS A 381 64.24 -28.65 -42.71
CA LYS A 381 63.04 -27.86 -43.02
C LYS A 381 62.32 -28.40 -44.26
N LEU A 382 63.03 -28.82 -45.29
CA LEU A 382 62.45 -29.44 -46.50
C LEU A 382 61.76 -30.76 -46.19
N ARG A 383 62.40 -31.66 -45.43
CA ARG A 383 61.80 -32.90 -44.93
C ARG A 383 60.54 -32.62 -44.10
N SER A 384 60.61 -31.63 -43.21
CA SER A 384 59.47 -31.23 -42.38
C SER A 384 58.33 -30.68 -43.24
N TYR A 385 58.63 -29.85 -44.24
CA TYR A 385 57.66 -29.33 -45.20
C TYR A 385 56.96 -30.47 -45.94
N GLN A 386 57.71 -31.44 -46.45
CA GLN A 386 57.16 -32.61 -47.16
C GLN A 386 56.25 -33.44 -46.27
N LYS A 387 56.67 -33.69 -45.02
CA LYS A 387 55.84 -34.40 -44.03
C LYS A 387 54.52 -33.69 -43.75
N GLU A 388 54.54 -32.37 -43.57
CA GLU A 388 53.34 -31.58 -43.33
C GLU A 388 52.44 -31.53 -44.58
N ASN A 389 53.02 -31.40 -45.78
CA ASN A 389 52.29 -31.44 -47.05
C ASN A 389 51.62 -32.80 -47.30
N ASP A 390 52.31 -33.91 -47.01
CA ASP A 390 51.74 -35.26 -47.07
C ASP A 390 50.59 -35.45 -46.08
N ALA A 391 50.70 -34.87 -44.88
CA ALA A 391 49.62 -34.90 -43.89
C ALA A 391 48.38 -34.12 -44.39
N VAL A 392 48.57 -32.93 -44.97
CA VAL A 392 47.49 -32.16 -45.61
C VAL A 392 46.86 -32.95 -46.75
N ALA A 393 47.65 -33.57 -47.63
CA ALA A 393 47.15 -34.34 -48.77
C ALA A 393 46.30 -35.55 -48.33
N LYS A 394 46.72 -36.26 -47.28
CA LYS A 394 45.96 -37.37 -46.68
C LYS A 394 44.62 -36.91 -46.13
N LEU A 395 44.59 -35.81 -45.38
CA LEU A 395 43.36 -35.27 -44.78
C LEU A 395 42.42 -34.66 -45.83
N LEU A 396 42.98 -34.03 -46.88
CA LEU A 396 42.24 -33.45 -48.00
C LEU A 396 41.44 -34.50 -48.76
N SER A 397 41.95 -35.72 -48.91
CA SER A 397 41.24 -36.81 -49.60
C SER A 397 39.85 -37.09 -49.02
N GLY A 398 39.68 -36.92 -47.70
CA GLY A 398 38.41 -37.08 -47.00
C GLY A 398 37.53 -35.82 -46.92
N CYS A 399 38.06 -34.64 -47.27
CA CYS A 399 37.36 -33.35 -47.09
C CYS A 399 37.17 -32.56 -48.40
N ARG A 400 37.67 -33.07 -49.54
CA ARG A 400 37.75 -32.34 -50.82
C ARG A 400 36.42 -31.76 -51.29
N GLY A 401 35.33 -32.53 -51.22
CA GLY A 401 34.01 -32.06 -51.64
C GLY A 401 33.46 -30.92 -50.77
N ALA A 402 33.79 -30.93 -49.48
CA ALA A 402 33.30 -29.94 -48.50
C ALA A 402 34.11 -28.64 -48.49
N LEU A 403 35.32 -28.67 -49.04
CA LEU A 403 36.26 -27.53 -49.11
C LEU A 403 36.24 -26.83 -50.48
N SER A 404 35.31 -27.19 -51.36
CA SER A 404 35.20 -26.60 -52.70
C SER A 404 35.06 -25.07 -52.61
N GLY A 405 36.02 -24.35 -53.18
CA GLY A 405 36.14 -22.89 -53.12
C GLY A 405 36.96 -22.33 -51.96
N LEU A 406 37.18 -23.09 -50.88
CA LEU A 406 38.00 -22.70 -49.72
C LEU A 406 39.46 -23.14 -49.85
N TYR A 407 39.71 -24.31 -50.44
CA TYR A 407 41.06 -24.83 -50.66
C TYR A 407 41.58 -24.39 -52.04
N GLN A 408 42.70 -23.66 -52.06
CA GLN A 408 43.35 -23.12 -53.26
C GLN A 408 44.83 -23.51 -53.32
N GLU A 409 45.16 -24.73 -52.89
CA GLU A 409 46.53 -25.25 -52.80
C GLU A 409 47.43 -24.23 -52.07
N GLN A 410 48.41 -23.63 -52.79
CA GLN A 410 49.40 -22.68 -52.27
C GLN A 410 48.82 -21.33 -51.82
N TYR A 411 47.56 -21.02 -52.15
CA TYR A 411 46.89 -19.77 -51.80
C TYR A 411 45.79 -19.94 -50.74
N THR A 412 45.70 -21.13 -50.13
CA THR A 412 44.69 -21.43 -49.11
C THR A 412 44.85 -20.52 -47.88
N ASP A 413 43.80 -19.79 -47.51
CA ASP A 413 43.75 -19.06 -46.24
C ASP A 413 43.35 -20.00 -45.10
N TRP A 414 44.35 -20.63 -44.48
CA TRP A 414 44.16 -21.53 -43.34
C TRP A 414 43.54 -20.84 -42.12
N ASN A 415 43.71 -19.52 -41.95
CA ASN A 415 43.08 -18.78 -40.86
C ASN A 415 41.58 -18.57 -41.13
N ALA A 416 41.17 -18.36 -42.39
CA ALA A 416 39.76 -18.31 -42.74
C ALA A 416 39.06 -19.65 -42.49
N ILE A 417 39.68 -20.77 -42.88
CA ILE A 417 39.12 -22.11 -42.62
C ILE A 417 39.01 -22.38 -41.12
N GLU A 418 40.04 -22.04 -40.32
CA GLU A 418 40.00 -22.18 -38.86
C GLU A 418 38.87 -21.34 -38.22
N ARG A 419 38.66 -20.10 -38.68
CA ARG A 419 37.54 -19.26 -38.22
C ARG A 419 36.19 -19.89 -38.54
N LEU A 420 36.01 -20.43 -39.76
CA LEU A 420 34.78 -21.13 -40.14
C LEU A 420 34.55 -22.37 -39.29
N CYS A 421 35.60 -23.15 -39.00
CA CYS A 421 35.51 -24.30 -38.07
C CYS A 421 35.06 -23.85 -36.66
N ALA A 422 35.62 -22.76 -36.15
CA ALA A 422 35.24 -22.24 -34.83
C ALA A 422 33.77 -21.78 -34.78
N ILE A 423 33.28 -21.12 -35.83
CA ILE A 423 31.85 -20.74 -35.96
C ILE A 423 30.98 -22.00 -35.99
N ALA A 424 31.33 -22.98 -36.82
CA ALA A 424 30.60 -24.23 -36.97
C ALA A 424 30.48 -25.01 -35.65
N GLU A 425 31.58 -25.13 -34.89
CA GLU A 425 31.57 -25.78 -33.58
C GLU A 425 30.75 -25.01 -32.55
N SER A 426 30.88 -23.68 -32.51
CA SER A 426 30.09 -22.85 -31.61
C SER A 426 28.61 -23.02 -31.88
N CYS A 427 28.21 -23.07 -33.16
CA CYS A 427 26.83 -23.27 -33.55
C CYS A 427 26.32 -24.69 -33.21
N ASP A 428 27.10 -25.75 -33.45
CA ASP A 428 26.75 -27.13 -33.04
C ASP A 428 26.57 -27.24 -31.52
N GLN A 429 27.49 -26.66 -30.74
CA GLN A 429 27.37 -26.65 -29.28
C GLN A 429 26.13 -25.87 -28.82
N LYS A 430 25.86 -24.69 -29.40
CA LYS A 430 24.66 -23.91 -29.10
C LYS A 430 23.38 -24.69 -29.42
N LEU A 431 23.31 -25.37 -30.56
CA LEU A 431 22.15 -26.20 -30.93
C LEU A 431 21.92 -27.35 -29.95
N ARG A 432 22.99 -28.03 -29.51
CA ARG A 432 22.90 -29.11 -28.51
C ARG A 432 22.42 -28.58 -27.16
N ASN A 433 23.02 -27.50 -26.67
CA ASN A 433 22.71 -26.92 -25.37
C ASN A 433 21.28 -26.35 -25.31
N THR A 434 20.76 -25.86 -26.44
CA THR A 434 19.42 -25.25 -26.53
C THR A 434 18.34 -26.24 -26.95
N GLY A 435 18.69 -27.52 -27.16
CA GLY A 435 17.75 -28.55 -27.62
C GLY A 435 17.26 -28.36 -29.06
N CYS A 436 17.84 -27.44 -29.83
CA CYS A 436 17.39 -27.10 -31.18
C CYS A 436 17.90 -28.06 -32.28
N MET A 437 18.59 -29.15 -31.90
CA MET A 437 19.13 -30.13 -32.87
C MET A 437 18.05 -30.77 -33.76
N ALA A 438 16.84 -31.00 -33.23
CA ALA A 438 15.74 -31.58 -34.01
C ALA A 438 15.26 -30.62 -35.11
N LEU A 439 15.14 -29.32 -34.80
CA LEU A 439 14.82 -28.27 -35.77
C LEU A 439 15.96 -28.13 -36.79
N PHE A 440 17.21 -28.24 -36.34
CA PHE A 440 18.37 -28.18 -37.23
C PHE A 440 18.41 -29.35 -38.23
N GLN A 441 18.05 -30.58 -37.83
CA GLN A 441 18.00 -31.71 -38.77
C GLN A 441 16.95 -31.51 -39.87
N LYS A 442 15.87 -30.79 -39.58
CA LYS A 442 14.85 -30.39 -40.56
C LYS A 442 15.27 -29.16 -41.38
N SER A 443 16.36 -28.49 -41.01
CA SER A 443 16.74 -27.17 -41.53
C SER A 443 17.38 -27.14 -42.91
N ALA A 444 17.62 -28.29 -43.54
CA ALA A 444 18.19 -28.36 -44.89
C ALA A 444 17.38 -27.61 -45.97
N ARG A 445 16.13 -27.22 -45.66
CA ARG A 445 15.22 -26.44 -46.52
C ARG A 445 14.84 -25.06 -45.94
N VAL A 446 15.47 -24.63 -44.85
CA VAL A 446 15.07 -23.41 -44.16
C VAL A 446 15.46 -22.16 -44.94
N ASP A 447 14.52 -21.22 -45.01
CA ASP A 447 14.79 -19.89 -45.52
C ASP A 447 15.53 -19.06 -44.45
N TRP A 448 16.84 -18.93 -44.63
CA TRP A 448 17.71 -18.09 -43.79
C TRP A 448 17.22 -16.64 -43.68
N LYS A 449 16.56 -16.12 -44.73
CA LYS A 449 15.99 -14.78 -44.71
C LYS A 449 14.77 -14.73 -43.80
N ALA A 450 13.94 -15.78 -43.78
CA ALA A 450 12.81 -15.88 -42.86
C ALA A 450 13.30 -15.98 -41.40
N ALA A 451 14.33 -16.79 -41.13
CA ALA A 451 14.94 -16.88 -39.80
C ALA A 451 15.54 -15.54 -39.34
N GLN A 452 16.29 -14.86 -40.21
CA GLN A 452 16.86 -13.55 -39.90
C GLN A 452 15.77 -12.49 -39.67
N ALA A 453 14.73 -12.49 -40.49
CA ALA A 453 13.59 -11.59 -40.34
C ALA A 453 12.86 -11.82 -39.01
N PHE A 454 12.59 -13.08 -38.66
CA PHE A 454 11.96 -13.42 -37.38
C PHE A 454 12.81 -12.96 -36.19
N ALA A 455 14.13 -13.24 -36.22
CA ALA A 455 15.04 -12.80 -35.16
C ALA A 455 15.05 -11.28 -34.97
N GLY A 456 15.00 -10.51 -36.07
CA GLY A 456 14.89 -9.05 -36.03
C GLY A 456 13.56 -8.57 -35.44
N THR A 457 12.44 -9.14 -35.90
CA THR A 457 11.11 -8.78 -35.38
C THR A 457 10.95 -9.16 -33.92
N TRP A 458 11.52 -10.29 -33.48
CA TRP A 458 11.46 -10.73 -32.09
C TRP A 458 12.19 -9.77 -31.15
N ARG A 459 13.37 -9.26 -31.56
CA ARG A 459 14.09 -8.23 -30.77
C ARG A 459 13.28 -6.96 -30.64
N THR A 460 12.76 -6.46 -31.77
CA THR A 460 11.91 -5.26 -31.80
C THR A 460 10.69 -5.44 -30.90
N PHE A 461 10.00 -6.57 -31.00
CA PHE A 461 8.88 -6.92 -30.12
C PHE A 461 9.28 -6.96 -28.65
N SER A 462 10.40 -7.60 -28.32
CA SER A 462 10.88 -7.71 -26.94
C SER A 462 11.23 -6.33 -26.34
N GLU A 463 11.82 -5.45 -27.14
CA GLU A 463 12.13 -4.07 -26.75
C GLU A 463 10.84 -3.25 -26.53
N MET A 464 9.89 -3.31 -27.46
CA MET A 464 8.61 -2.61 -27.33
C MET A 464 7.80 -3.14 -26.14
N GLN A 465 7.78 -4.46 -25.93
CA GLN A 465 7.15 -5.09 -24.78
C GLN A 465 7.76 -4.59 -23.47
N ALA A 466 9.10 -4.62 -23.35
CA ALA A 466 9.79 -4.16 -22.15
C ALA A 466 9.53 -2.67 -21.89
N GLY A 467 9.46 -1.85 -22.94
CA GLY A 467 9.09 -0.44 -22.85
C GLY A 467 7.68 -0.22 -22.30
N VAL A 468 6.68 -0.90 -22.86
CA VAL A 468 5.27 -0.85 -22.41
C VAL A 468 5.13 -1.36 -20.98
N TYR A 469 5.75 -2.49 -20.66
CA TYR A 469 5.70 -3.10 -19.32
C TYR A 469 6.32 -2.19 -18.27
N ARG A 470 7.43 -1.51 -18.59
CA ARG A 470 8.05 -0.52 -17.72
C ARG A 470 7.16 0.71 -17.55
N LEU A 471 6.59 1.23 -18.63
CA LEU A 471 5.77 2.44 -18.62
C LEU A 471 4.50 2.26 -17.75
N PHE A 472 3.86 1.10 -17.84
CA PHE A 472 2.66 0.76 -17.08
C PHE A 472 2.91 -0.02 -15.78
N ARG A 473 4.17 -0.34 -15.44
CA ARG A 473 4.55 -1.18 -14.28
C ARG A 473 3.76 -2.51 -14.26
N ILE A 474 3.81 -3.26 -15.36
CA ILE A 474 3.15 -4.56 -15.52
C ILE A 474 4.11 -5.67 -15.08
N THR A 475 3.64 -6.57 -14.23
CA THR A 475 4.42 -7.73 -13.75
C THR A 475 4.17 -8.99 -14.57
N ASP A 476 2.92 -9.30 -14.90
CA ASP A 476 2.58 -10.49 -15.70
C ASP A 476 1.28 -10.31 -16.50
N GLN A 477 1.14 -11.08 -17.57
CA GLN A 477 -0.06 -11.20 -18.41
C GLN A 477 -0.22 -12.67 -18.83
N PRO A 478 -0.86 -13.50 -18.00
CA PRO A 478 -1.07 -14.90 -18.32
C PRO A 478 -2.04 -15.06 -19.49
N ALA A 479 -1.82 -16.11 -20.28
CA ALA A 479 -2.76 -16.53 -21.31
C ALA A 479 -4.00 -17.15 -20.66
N ARG A 480 -5.17 -16.90 -21.26
CA ARG A 480 -6.40 -17.61 -20.88
C ARG A 480 -6.35 -19.06 -21.37
N GLU A 481 -7.19 -19.91 -20.81
CA GLU A 481 -7.31 -21.29 -21.26
C GLU A 481 -7.64 -21.34 -22.76
N GLY A 482 -6.83 -22.05 -23.55
CA GLY A 482 -6.96 -22.14 -25.00
C GLY A 482 -6.36 -20.98 -25.81
N GLU A 483 -5.87 -19.92 -25.17
CA GLU A 483 -5.25 -18.76 -25.82
C GLU A 483 -3.73 -18.97 -25.99
N THR A 484 -3.17 -18.62 -27.14
CA THR A 484 -1.71 -18.61 -27.33
C THR A 484 -1.07 -17.41 -26.61
N TYR A 485 0.24 -17.48 -26.35
CA TYR A 485 0.98 -16.38 -25.73
C TYR A 485 0.82 -15.07 -26.52
N LEU A 486 0.97 -15.10 -27.85
CA LEU A 486 0.85 -13.88 -28.68
C LEU A 486 -0.59 -13.33 -28.68
N GLU A 487 -1.60 -14.18 -28.66
CA GLU A 487 -3.01 -13.75 -28.55
C GLU A 487 -3.27 -13.08 -27.19
N ALA A 488 -2.73 -13.62 -26.09
CA ALA A 488 -2.82 -13.01 -24.77
C ALA A 488 -2.20 -11.61 -24.73
N GLN A 489 -1.04 -11.43 -25.38
CA GLN A 489 -0.38 -10.14 -25.51
C GLN A 489 -1.16 -9.17 -26.41
N GLN A 490 -1.74 -9.65 -27.51
CA GLN A 490 -2.61 -8.85 -28.39
C GLN A 490 -3.85 -8.36 -27.65
N ARG A 491 -4.52 -9.26 -26.92
CA ARG A 491 -5.67 -8.93 -26.07
C ARG A 491 -5.30 -7.90 -25.01
N ALA A 492 -4.20 -8.09 -24.29
CA ALA A 492 -3.74 -7.15 -23.27
C ALA A 492 -3.46 -5.76 -23.87
N CYS A 493 -2.75 -5.72 -25.00
CA CYS A 493 -2.48 -4.47 -25.72
C CYS A 493 -3.76 -3.74 -26.12
N GLU A 494 -4.78 -4.46 -26.59
CA GLU A 494 -6.06 -3.88 -27.01
C GLU A 494 -6.90 -3.39 -25.80
N ILE A 495 -6.88 -4.13 -24.70
CA ILE A 495 -7.48 -3.71 -23.43
C ILE A 495 -6.83 -2.41 -22.94
N TRP A 496 -5.50 -2.30 -22.95
CA TRP A 496 -4.81 -1.08 -22.54
C TRP A 496 -5.11 0.09 -23.48
N ARG A 497 -5.18 -0.17 -24.79
CA ARG A 497 -5.49 0.85 -25.80
C ARG A 497 -6.90 1.41 -25.62
N THR A 498 -7.88 0.55 -25.39
CA THR A 498 -9.28 0.95 -25.16
C THR A 498 -9.47 1.65 -23.82
N GLY A 499 -8.70 1.25 -22.79
CA GLY A 499 -8.72 1.87 -21.47
C GLY A 499 -7.89 3.17 -21.34
N LEU A 500 -7.15 3.61 -22.37
CA LEU A 500 -6.33 4.84 -22.32
C LEU A 500 -7.08 6.08 -21.79
N PRO A 501 -8.35 6.35 -22.15
CA PRO A 501 -9.09 7.50 -21.60
C PRO A 501 -9.25 7.46 -20.07
N MET A 502 -9.33 6.27 -19.49
CA MET A 502 -9.50 6.05 -18.05
C MET A 502 -8.16 5.89 -17.31
N LEU A 503 -7.03 5.92 -18.02
CA LEU A 503 -5.71 5.66 -17.45
C LEU A 503 -5.36 6.63 -16.32
N SER A 504 -5.67 7.92 -16.47
CA SER A 504 -5.38 8.93 -15.42
C SER A 504 -6.15 8.63 -14.13
N ALA A 505 -7.46 8.34 -14.25
CA ALA A 505 -8.28 7.96 -13.10
C ALA A 505 -7.79 6.64 -12.46
N TRP A 506 -7.39 5.66 -13.27
CA TRP A 506 -6.83 4.40 -12.79
C TRP A 506 -5.52 4.58 -12.02
N VAL A 507 -4.62 5.43 -12.53
CA VAL A 507 -3.36 5.74 -11.86
C VAL A 507 -3.61 6.46 -10.53
N GLN A 508 -4.59 7.35 -10.47
CA GLN A 508 -5.01 8.00 -9.23
C GLN A 508 -5.57 6.97 -8.22
N TRP A 509 -6.41 6.05 -8.67
CA TRP A 509 -6.88 4.93 -7.85
C TRP A 509 -5.71 4.10 -7.30
N GLN A 510 -4.77 3.70 -8.14
CA GLN A 510 -3.59 2.92 -7.71
C GLN A 510 -2.72 3.68 -6.71
N ALA A 511 -2.57 5.00 -6.86
CA ALA A 511 -1.84 5.84 -5.92
C ALA A 511 -2.49 5.86 -4.52
N VAL A 512 -3.80 6.14 -4.47
CA VAL A 512 -4.55 6.20 -3.21
C VAL A 512 -4.66 4.80 -2.58
N ARG A 513 -4.75 3.76 -3.40
CA ARG A 513 -4.70 2.36 -2.98
C ARG A 513 -3.38 2.01 -2.28
N GLU A 514 -2.22 2.32 -2.88
CA GLU A 514 -0.92 2.08 -2.25
C GLU A 514 -0.78 2.88 -0.94
N GLU A 515 -1.26 4.13 -0.91
CA GLU A 515 -1.28 4.96 0.30
C GLU A 515 -2.15 4.37 1.41
N ALA A 516 -3.36 3.89 1.07
CA ALA A 516 -4.27 3.24 2.01
C ALA A 516 -3.67 1.95 2.59
N ILE A 517 -3.04 1.12 1.74
CA ILE A 517 -2.35 -0.10 2.20
C ILE A 517 -1.22 0.25 3.16
N ALA A 518 -0.39 1.25 2.81
CA ALA A 518 0.72 1.69 3.65
C ALA A 518 0.24 2.29 5.00
N ALA A 519 -0.95 2.89 5.02
CA ALA A 519 -1.59 3.42 6.22
C ALA A 519 -2.27 2.35 7.10
N GLY A 520 -2.31 1.08 6.68
CA GLY A 520 -2.94 -0.02 7.41
C GLY A 520 -4.39 -0.34 7.01
N LEU A 521 -4.92 0.25 5.94
CA LEU A 521 -6.28 0.03 5.44
C LEU A 521 -6.36 -1.09 4.38
N GLN A 522 -5.48 -2.09 4.44
CA GLN A 522 -5.46 -3.21 3.50
C GLN A 522 -6.81 -3.95 3.47
N THR A 523 -7.47 -4.13 4.61
CA THR A 523 -8.79 -4.77 4.72
C THR A 523 -9.85 -4.04 3.89
N VAL A 524 -9.85 -2.70 3.92
CA VAL A 524 -10.78 -1.88 3.14
C VAL A 524 -10.52 -2.03 1.65
N VAL A 525 -9.25 -1.92 1.23
CA VAL A 525 -8.86 -2.09 -0.17
C VAL A 525 -9.26 -3.47 -0.68
N THR A 526 -9.04 -4.52 0.10
CA THR A 526 -9.38 -5.90 -0.26
C THR A 526 -10.88 -6.08 -0.42
N ALA A 527 -11.70 -5.56 0.50
CA ALA A 527 -13.15 -5.60 0.39
C ALA A 527 -13.66 -4.86 -0.86
N TYR A 528 -13.02 -3.75 -1.20
CA TYR A 528 -13.41 -2.96 -2.37
C TYR A 528 -13.02 -3.65 -3.69
N GLU A 529 -11.82 -4.23 -3.75
CA GLU A 529 -11.36 -5.04 -4.88
C GLU A 529 -12.17 -6.33 -5.04
N ALA A 530 -12.80 -6.83 -3.97
CA ALA A 530 -13.72 -7.96 -4.00
C ALA A 530 -15.12 -7.60 -4.53
N GLY A 531 -15.45 -6.31 -4.71
CA GLY A 531 -16.72 -5.88 -5.31
C GLY A 531 -17.74 -5.23 -4.40
N MET A 532 -17.34 -4.79 -3.19
CA MET A 532 -18.25 -4.07 -2.29
C MET A 532 -18.70 -2.71 -2.88
N ALA A 533 -19.98 -2.36 -2.73
CA ALA A 533 -20.54 -1.14 -3.32
C ALA A 533 -19.95 0.14 -2.69
N HIS A 534 -19.92 1.25 -3.45
CA HIS A 534 -19.34 2.51 -2.97
C HIS A 534 -20.02 3.05 -1.71
N GLU A 535 -21.35 2.94 -1.61
CA GLU A 535 -22.10 3.42 -0.44
C GLU A 535 -21.86 2.55 0.82
N GLU A 536 -21.44 1.30 0.62
CA GLU A 536 -21.29 0.30 1.69
C GLU A 536 -19.91 0.31 2.34
N ILE A 537 -18.89 0.87 1.67
CA ILE A 537 -17.50 0.89 2.15
C ILE A 537 -17.39 1.62 3.50
N VAL A 538 -17.94 2.83 3.62
CA VAL A 538 -17.81 3.62 4.85
C VAL A 538 -18.54 2.97 6.02
N PRO A 539 -19.83 2.58 5.89
CA PRO A 539 -20.53 1.87 6.96
C PRO A 539 -19.84 0.58 7.41
N ALA A 540 -19.35 -0.23 6.47
CA ALA A 540 -18.71 -1.50 6.79
C ALA A 540 -17.31 -1.31 7.41
N TYR A 541 -16.57 -0.27 7.01
CA TYR A 541 -15.32 0.13 7.67
C TYR A 541 -15.55 0.59 9.12
N GLU A 542 -16.52 1.48 9.35
CA GLU A 542 -16.86 1.99 10.69
C GLU A 542 -17.30 0.84 11.61
N LYS A 543 -18.15 -0.06 11.11
CA LYS A 543 -18.56 -1.29 11.83
C LYS A 543 -17.35 -2.14 12.22
N ALA A 544 -16.46 -2.44 11.28
CA ALA A 544 -15.28 -3.27 11.53
C ALA A 544 -14.30 -2.61 12.51
N LEU A 545 -14.07 -1.30 12.37
CA LEU A 545 -13.18 -0.52 13.22
C LEU A 545 -13.68 -0.49 14.68
N PHE A 546 -14.93 -0.09 14.91
CA PHE A 546 -15.47 -0.02 16.26
C PHE A 546 -15.61 -1.39 16.90
N GLY A 547 -15.96 -2.41 16.11
CA GLY A 547 -16.02 -3.79 16.59
C GLY A 547 -14.69 -4.24 17.19
N ALA A 548 -13.61 -4.03 16.45
CA ALA A 548 -12.29 -4.49 16.87
C ALA A 548 -11.63 -3.58 17.93
N LEU A 549 -11.94 -2.27 17.96
CA LEU A 549 -11.57 -1.39 19.09
C LEU A 549 -12.28 -1.82 20.39
N MET A 550 -13.54 -2.24 20.33
CA MET A 550 -14.24 -2.78 21.51
C MET A 550 -13.62 -4.08 21.98
N GLU A 551 -13.26 -4.99 21.06
CA GLU A 551 -12.63 -6.26 21.39
C GLU A 551 -11.28 -6.03 22.08
N GLU A 552 -10.41 -5.18 21.50
CA GLU A 552 -9.11 -4.82 22.09
C GLU A 552 -9.27 -4.22 23.50
N ALA A 553 -10.23 -3.31 23.66
CA ALA A 553 -10.53 -2.66 24.93
C ALA A 553 -11.02 -3.61 26.04
N VAL A 554 -11.63 -4.74 25.66
CA VAL A 554 -12.19 -5.74 26.58
C VAL A 554 -11.18 -6.85 26.87
N SER A 555 -10.39 -7.27 25.89
CA SER A 555 -9.33 -8.27 26.07
C SER A 555 -8.25 -7.82 27.06
N GLY A 556 -8.02 -6.50 27.20
CA GLY A 556 -7.10 -5.95 28.20
C GLY A 556 -7.63 -5.90 29.64
N GLU A 557 -8.90 -6.23 29.88
CA GLU A 557 -9.58 -5.99 31.16
C GLU A 557 -9.99 -7.30 31.87
N PRO A 558 -9.36 -7.67 33.01
CA PRO A 558 -9.61 -8.95 33.67
C PRO A 558 -11.05 -9.10 34.19
N ALA A 559 -11.69 -8.00 34.62
CA ALA A 559 -13.09 -8.02 35.07
C ALA A 559 -14.11 -8.20 33.91
N ALA A 560 -13.66 -8.07 32.65
CA ALA A 560 -14.47 -8.27 31.46
C ALA A 560 -14.15 -9.59 30.73
N GLY A 561 -13.38 -10.51 31.34
CA GLY A 561 -12.93 -11.74 30.70
C GLY A 561 -14.04 -12.64 30.12
N SER A 562 -15.22 -12.67 30.74
CA SER A 562 -16.40 -13.42 30.22
C SER A 562 -17.04 -12.80 28.98
N LEU A 563 -16.68 -11.57 28.62
CA LEU A 563 -17.13 -10.88 27.42
C LEU A 563 -16.09 -10.92 26.29
N SER A 564 -14.81 -11.20 26.59
CA SER A 564 -13.73 -11.16 25.59
C SER A 564 -13.85 -12.24 24.49
N GLU A 565 -14.63 -13.30 24.72
CA GLU A 565 -14.85 -14.37 23.74
C GLU A 565 -16.17 -14.21 22.96
N LYS A 566 -16.96 -13.17 23.27
CA LYS A 566 -18.26 -12.95 22.63
C LYS A 566 -18.10 -12.21 21.30
N PRO A 567 -18.96 -12.49 20.30
CA PRO A 567 -18.96 -11.74 19.04
C PRO A 567 -19.32 -10.26 19.28
N ALA A 568 -18.82 -9.37 18.42
CA ALA A 568 -18.96 -7.92 18.56
C ALA A 568 -20.41 -7.44 18.76
N ASP A 569 -21.40 -8.06 18.10
CA ASP A 569 -22.82 -7.72 18.26
C ASP A 569 -23.33 -7.96 19.69
N VAL A 570 -22.96 -9.11 20.26
CA VAL A 570 -23.35 -9.47 21.64
C VAL A 570 -22.56 -8.63 22.64
N LEU A 571 -21.29 -8.37 22.34
CA LEU A 571 -20.44 -7.51 23.16
C LEU A 571 -21.03 -6.09 23.26
N ALA A 572 -21.38 -5.47 22.13
CA ALA A 572 -21.98 -4.13 22.09
C ALA A 572 -23.29 -4.07 22.90
N ALA A 573 -24.18 -5.06 22.73
CA ALA A 573 -25.44 -5.12 23.46
C ALA A 573 -25.26 -5.27 24.99
N GLU A 574 -24.30 -6.08 25.43
CA GLU A 574 -23.98 -6.24 26.86
C GLU A 574 -23.35 -4.97 27.44
N LEU A 575 -22.43 -4.33 26.71
CA LEU A 575 -21.82 -3.05 27.11
C LEU A 575 -22.89 -1.95 27.25
N ARG A 576 -23.86 -1.90 26.34
CA ARG A 576 -25.01 -1.00 26.44
C ARG A 576 -25.86 -1.25 27.67
N LYS A 577 -26.15 -2.52 27.96
CA LYS A 577 -26.91 -2.88 29.16
C LYS A 577 -26.18 -2.44 30.43
N LYS A 578 -24.86 -2.55 30.46
CA LYS A 578 -24.01 -2.08 31.57
C LYS A 578 -23.97 -0.55 31.66
N ASP A 579 -23.85 0.16 30.53
CA ASP A 579 -23.92 1.63 30.46
C ASP A 579 -25.26 2.14 30.98
N LEU A 580 -26.38 1.57 30.52
CA LEU A 580 -27.72 1.92 31.00
C LEU A 580 -27.87 1.71 32.52
N ALA A 581 -27.32 0.61 33.06
CA ALA A 581 -27.32 0.37 34.50
C ALA A 581 -26.50 1.41 35.28
N CYS A 582 -25.32 1.79 34.76
CA CYS A 582 -24.47 2.83 35.37
C CYS A 582 -25.12 4.22 35.32
N ARG A 583 -25.79 4.56 34.21
CA ARG A 583 -26.57 5.81 34.08
C ARG A 583 -27.74 5.85 35.05
N ALA A 584 -28.48 4.75 35.19
CA ALA A 584 -29.57 4.63 36.16
C ALA A 584 -29.08 4.78 37.61
N LEU A 585 -27.92 4.20 37.95
CA LEU A 585 -27.29 4.40 39.24
C LEU A 585 -26.89 5.87 39.47
N THR A 586 -26.31 6.52 38.45
CA THR A 586 -25.90 7.93 38.53
C THR A 586 -27.09 8.86 38.79
N ARG A 587 -28.23 8.60 38.14
CA ARG A 587 -29.49 9.33 38.41
C ARG A 587 -29.94 9.19 39.87
N LYS A 588 -29.88 7.98 40.43
CA LYS A 588 -30.21 7.73 41.85
C LYS A 588 -29.23 8.45 42.79
N GLU A 589 -27.94 8.49 42.45
CA GLU A 589 -26.93 9.22 43.22
C GLU A 589 -27.16 10.74 43.20
N TRP A 590 -27.54 11.31 42.05
CA TRP A 590 -27.92 12.72 41.95
C TRP A 590 -29.08 13.06 42.86
N ARG A 591 -30.15 12.26 42.84
CA ARG A 591 -31.28 12.42 43.75
C ARG A 591 -30.86 12.34 45.21
N SER A 592 -30.06 11.34 45.57
CA SER A 592 -29.56 11.19 46.94
C SER A 592 -28.77 12.43 47.40
N ARG A 593 -27.88 12.95 46.55
CA ARG A 593 -27.11 14.16 46.84
C ARG A 593 -27.98 15.42 46.93
N ALA A 594 -28.96 15.57 46.04
CA ALA A 594 -29.90 16.68 46.06
C ALA A 594 -30.70 16.71 47.38
N LEU A 595 -31.19 15.55 47.83
CA LEU A 595 -31.88 15.40 49.12
C LEU A 595 -30.96 15.69 50.31
N CYS A 596 -29.70 15.23 50.29
CA CYS A 596 -28.72 15.60 51.32
C CYS A 596 -28.51 17.11 51.42
N ARG A 597 -28.33 17.78 50.27
CA ARG A 597 -28.11 19.23 50.23
C ARG A 597 -29.35 20.00 50.71
N ALA A 598 -30.54 19.57 50.34
CA ALA A 598 -31.77 20.15 50.87
C ALA A 598 -31.88 19.97 52.39
N SER A 599 -31.53 18.79 52.93
CA SER A 599 -31.48 18.54 54.38
C SER A 599 -30.53 19.52 55.09
N GLU A 600 -29.34 19.76 54.54
CA GLU A 600 -28.39 20.73 55.08
C GLU A 600 -28.95 22.16 55.09
N ILE A 601 -29.63 22.57 54.01
CA ILE A 601 -30.21 23.91 53.88
C ILE A 601 -31.36 24.08 54.88
N PHE A 602 -32.26 23.11 54.98
CA PHE A 602 -33.36 23.14 55.96
C PHE A 602 -32.84 23.18 57.41
N ARG A 603 -31.75 22.45 57.71
CA ARG A 603 -31.10 22.48 59.03
C ARG A 603 -30.46 23.84 59.36
N LYS A 604 -29.85 24.50 58.37
CA LYS A 604 -29.28 25.85 58.54
C LYS A 604 -30.39 26.89 58.75
N ALA A 605 -31.50 26.76 58.02
CA ALA A 605 -32.65 27.67 58.13
C ALA A 605 -33.38 27.54 59.47
N SER A 606 -33.45 26.35 60.06
CA SER A 606 -34.03 26.15 61.39
C SER A 606 -33.11 26.64 62.52
N ALA A 607 -31.78 26.56 62.36
CA ALA A 607 -30.81 27.07 63.32
C ALA A 607 -30.73 28.62 63.37
N GLY A 608 -31.03 29.31 62.27
CA GLY A 608 -31.02 30.77 62.18
C GLY A 608 -32.26 31.48 62.80
N LYS A 609 -33.31 30.74 63.19
CA LYS A 609 -34.57 31.30 63.72
C LYS A 609 -34.57 31.55 65.24
N GLN A 610 -33.42 31.54 65.93
CA GLN A 610 -33.30 31.99 67.32
C GLN A 610 -32.81 33.45 67.41
N THR A 611 -33.55 34.40 66.84
CA THR A 611 -33.56 35.81 67.26
C THR A 611 -34.96 36.37 66.96
N GLU A 612 -35.43 37.26 67.85
CA GLU A 612 -36.82 37.61 68.19
C GLU A 612 -37.84 37.84 67.04
N PRO A 613 -39.15 37.60 67.29
CA PRO A 613 -40.21 37.89 66.33
C PRO A 613 -40.61 39.37 66.40
N THR A 614 -40.67 40.05 65.26
CA THR A 614 -41.49 41.26 65.09
C THR A 614 -42.73 40.89 64.27
N PRO A 615 -43.94 41.27 64.72
CA PRO A 615 -45.16 41.05 63.96
C PRO A 615 -45.32 42.19 62.95
N ASP A 616 -45.55 41.85 61.69
CA ASP A 616 -46.37 42.58 60.71
C ASP A 616 -45.97 42.13 59.29
N ALA A 617 -46.73 41.18 58.73
CA ALA A 617 -46.77 40.91 57.30
C ALA A 617 -48.02 40.08 56.96
N GLU A 618 -49.21 40.65 57.19
CA GLU A 618 -50.38 40.29 56.40
C GLU A 618 -50.33 41.10 55.09
N SER A 619 -50.66 40.44 53.98
CA SER A 619 -50.74 40.92 52.58
C SER A 619 -49.47 40.86 51.71
N SER A 620 -49.29 39.77 50.95
CA SER A 620 -48.73 39.86 49.60
C SER A 620 -49.08 38.63 48.74
N GLU A 621 -50.10 38.77 47.89
CA GLU A 621 -50.31 37.94 46.68
C GLU A 621 -49.22 38.18 45.61
N GLN A 622 -48.22 39.03 45.91
CA GLN A 622 -47.08 39.38 45.05
C GLN A 622 -45.73 38.82 45.56
N ALA A 623 -45.73 37.84 46.48
CA ALA A 623 -44.50 37.22 46.94
C ALA A 623 -43.84 36.41 45.80
N ASN A 624 -42.61 36.78 45.45
CA ASN A 624 -41.84 36.09 44.42
C ASN A 624 -41.61 34.62 44.83
N PRO A 625 -42.06 33.62 44.04
CA PRO A 625 -41.98 32.20 44.39
C PRO A 625 -40.53 31.72 44.59
N VAL A 626 -39.55 32.44 44.03
CA VAL A 626 -38.11 32.14 44.18
C VAL A 626 -37.57 32.63 45.53
N GLN A 627 -38.12 33.70 46.12
CA GLN A 627 -37.62 34.32 47.35
C GLN A 627 -37.91 33.49 48.62
N GLY A 628 -38.95 32.66 48.60
CA GLY A 628 -39.32 31.76 49.71
C GLY A 628 -38.65 30.38 49.68
N ALA A 629 -37.82 30.11 48.66
CA ALA A 629 -37.27 28.78 48.42
C ALA A 629 -36.06 28.47 49.33
N GLN A 630 -36.25 27.69 50.40
CA GLN A 630 -35.16 27.20 51.27
C GLN A 630 -34.57 25.88 50.76
N MET A 631 -34.22 25.80 49.47
CA MET A 631 -33.73 24.58 48.81
C MET A 631 -32.90 24.91 47.55
N PRO A 632 -32.14 23.96 46.96
CA PRO A 632 -31.56 24.13 45.63
C PRO A 632 -32.70 24.26 44.61
N VAL A 633 -32.69 25.31 43.80
CA VAL A 633 -33.79 25.59 42.85
C VAL A 633 -33.28 25.54 41.42
N CYS A 634 -33.90 24.68 40.62
CA CYS A 634 -33.88 24.77 39.16
C CYS A 634 -35.09 25.61 38.71
N VAL A 635 -34.83 26.77 38.12
CA VAL A 635 -35.85 27.67 37.59
C VAL A 635 -36.04 27.38 36.11
N LEU A 636 -37.24 26.94 35.73
CA LEU A 636 -37.61 26.66 34.35
C LEU A 636 -38.40 27.85 33.79
N ALA A 637 -37.84 28.55 32.81
CA ALA A 637 -38.49 29.70 32.17
C ALA A 637 -39.54 29.28 31.13
N GLN A 638 -40.43 30.21 30.77
CA GLN A 638 -41.33 30.03 29.64
C GLN A 638 -40.58 30.18 28.31
N PRO A 639 -40.90 29.38 27.29
CA PRO A 639 -40.26 29.46 25.98
C PRO A 639 -40.37 30.85 25.37
N GLY A 640 -39.28 31.32 24.77
CA GLY A 640 -39.24 32.59 24.03
C GLY A 640 -39.35 33.87 24.86
N LYS A 641 -39.51 33.80 26.19
CA LYS A 641 -39.54 34.96 27.08
C LYS A 641 -38.31 34.99 27.98
N LEU A 642 -37.51 36.05 27.87
CA LEU A 642 -36.52 36.40 28.89
C LEU A 642 -37.29 36.89 30.13
N PRO A 643 -37.10 36.27 31.31
CA PRO A 643 -37.75 36.74 32.54
C PRO A 643 -37.33 38.17 32.86
N ASP A 644 -38.25 38.97 33.41
CA ASP A 644 -37.96 40.35 33.80
C ASP A 644 -36.96 40.33 34.99
N ILE A 645 -35.93 41.17 34.94
CA ILE A 645 -34.81 41.14 35.91
C ILE A 645 -35.30 41.34 37.36
N ARG A 646 -36.46 41.98 37.54
CA ARG A 646 -37.11 42.20 38.84
C ARG A 646 -37.78 40.95 39.42
N ASP A 647 -38.20 40.00 38.58
CA ASP A 647 -38.74 38.71 39.02
C ASP A 647 -37.64 37.75 39.51
N VAL A 648 -36.37 38.11 39.33
CA VAL A 648 -35.21 37.22 39.50
C VAL A 648 -34.13 37.80 40.45
N ALA A 649 -34.07 39.12 40.67
CA ALA A 649 -33.06 39.76 41.53
C ALA A 649 -33.27 39.41 43.03
N GLN A 650 -32.28 38.95 43.82
CA GLN A 650 -30.88 39.42 43.96
C GLN A 650 -29.82 38.29 44.10
N SER A 651 -30.15 37.02 43.86
CA SER A 651 -29.19 35.91 43.91
C SER A 651 -28.69 35.57 42.51
N ARG A 652 -27.42 35.85 42.22
CA ARG A 652 -26.74 35.46 40.98
C ARG A 652 -26.90 33.94 40.77
N PHE A 653 -27.44 33.49 39.64
CA PHE A 653 -27.51 32.06 39.36
C PHE A 653 -26.10 31.51 39.23
N SER A 654 -25.89 30.28 39.71
CA SER A 654 -24.61 29.61 39.55
C SER A 654 -24.40 29.16 38.10
N CYS A 655 -25.47 28.89 37.36
CA CYS A 655 -25.42 28.46 35.96
C CYS A 655 -26.70 28.88 35.21
N VAL A 656 -26.57 29.27 33.95
CA VAL A 656 -27.69 29.43 32.99
C VAL A 656 -27.49 28.44 31.86
N LEU A 657 -28.51 27.62 31.59
CA LEU A 657 -28.55 26.70 30.46
C LEU A 657 -29.58 27.21 29.44
N ALA A 658 -29.15 27.54 28.23
CA ALA A 658 -30.01 28.05 27.17
C ALA A 658 -29.95 27.14 25.94
N GLU A 659 -31.12 26.85 25.36
CA GLU A 659 -31.24 26.21 24.05
C GLU A 659 -30.94 27.26 22.96
N CYS A 660 -30.03 26.96 22.02
CA CYS A 660 -29.67 27.87 20.94
C CYS A 660 -29.62 27.20 19.57
N ASP A 661 -30.16 27.88 18.56
CA ASP A 661 -29.94 27.49 17.16
C ASP A 661 -28.46 27.66 16.79
N ALA A 662 -27.93 26.70 16.01
CA ALA A 662 -26.52 26.63 15.62
C ALA A 662 -25.97 27.90 14.89
N SER A 663 -26.86 28.79 14.45
CA SER A 663 -26.55 30.02 13.71
C SER A 663 -26.64 31.32 14.54
N GLU A 664 -27.18 31.30 15.76
CA GLU A 664 -27.35 32.50 16.58
C GLU A 664 -26.12 32.81 17.46
N THR A 665 -25.67 34.06 17.44
CA THR A 665 -24.62 34.55 18.35
C THR A 665 -25.17 34.75 19.76
N PRO A 666 -24.42 34.40 20.83
CA PRO A 666 -24.89 34.53 22.20
C PRO A 666 -25.25 35.99 22.52
N LYS A 667 -26.48 36.22 23.01
CA LYS A 667 -26.89 37.54 23.52
C LYS A 667 -25.94 37.90 24.68
N SER A 668 -25.18 38.98 24.50
CA SER A 668 -24.23 39.52 25.50
C SER A 668 -24.87 39.87 26.85
N SER A 669 -26.20 39.80 26.95
CA SER A 669 -26.98 39.99 28.16
C SER A 669 -27.03 38.78 29.11
N LEU A 670 -26.73 37.55 28.65
CA LEU A 670 -26.83 36.34 29.49
C LEU A 670 -25.70 36.21 30.54
N SER A 671 -24.51 36.74 30.24
CA SER A 671 -23.39 36.78 31.18
C SER A 671 -23.63 37.71 32.37
N ALA A 672 -24.67 38.56 32.32
CA ALA A 672 -25.09 39.38 33.45
C ALA A 672 -25.86 38.57 34.51
N TRP A 673 -26.37 37.38 34.17
CA TRP A 673 -27.29 36.60 35.01
C TRP A 673 -26.64 35.43 35.75
N ALA A 674 -25.44 34.99 35.32
CA ALA A 674 -24.72 33.89 35.96
C ALA A 674 -23.20 33.99 35.77
N ASP A 675 -22.47 33.25 36.61
CA ASP A 675 -21.02 33.05 36.50
C ASP A 675 -20.62 32.08 35.38
N THR A 676 -21.56 31.26 34.90
CA THR A 676 -21.34 30.29 33.81
C THR A 676 -22.59 30.20 32.95
N VAL A 677 -22.42 30.29 31.63
CA VAL A 677 -23.50 30.11 30.65
C VAL A 677 -23.19 28.88 29.80
N LEU A 678 -24.14 27.97 29.72
CA LEU A 678 -24.10 26.77 28.89
C LEU A 678 -25.13 26.93 27.77
N LEU A 679 -24.69 26.75 26.52
CA LEU A 679 -25.53 26.74 25.34
C LEU A 679 -25.65 25.30 24.85
N LEU A 680 -26.87 24.82 24.65
CA LEU A 680 -27.16 23.45 24.24
C LEU A 680 -27.71 23.42 22.81
#